data_AF-A0A1W9KSE6-F1
#
_entry.id   AF-A0A1W9KSE6-F1
#
_cell.length_a   1.000
_cell.length_b   1.000
_cell.length_c   1.000
_cell.angle_alpha   90.00
_cell.angle_beta   90.00
_cell.angle_gamma   90.00
#
_symmetry.space_group_name_H-M   'P 1'
#
loop_
_entity.id
_entity.type
_entity.pdbx_description
1 polymer ?
#
loop_
_entity_poly.entity_id
_entity_poly.type
_entity_poly.pdbx_seq_one_letter_code
_entity_poly.pdbx_strand_id
1 'polypeptide(L)'
;MPQHLKGTIVALALLLAAYTVLVSWFSWVDEKANFVQNLKTITELEARAVDNYFVHLEGDLRDLSAEMTLGGDRIDLNHAYQIVKRYKANHDEVYNVTLIRPDGEILLTAKNAPGTVHVTLANEASFIGYLDDLKAGQTLGIGQPLLAVVSKAVIVPVRIAIRDSAGKLAYILSANLPHEHLRSFWKEAPVTTTAAIGLMRDNGFLLSRYPVPGSLGLEKIYGEPRTGALINHLRTQQFPESGYVQGPSSLDGPDFLNAFRRLPSYPVTVFVAMPMTEVRAAWMARVQSTYAAVFLLLAGGYAAFKYATRRQMASDLERKRMDEAREAFAQRLRQSEERFRHFFEENSSVQLIMDPISGIIEDANQAAVAYYGYPREQLVGMLISHINTLSPERLAQERLNALHESRNYFQFEHRLASGDLRDVEVHSTPIQSHDGARLLSIVHDVTDRNLAQKRLRQVLDEQKAILNNDLIGIVTTLNRTIVWANPAFEHMLGYQAGELKGVSTRVNYPSDEAYEALGTAAYPVLAAGKVFRSQIEHVRKDGQHIWLDVSGEMLGQGSGQSLWGFVDITARVLGAEKIDTLMRQQKAILNNELVGIMTARERTIEWANPAFETMFGYAPGELVGVPVRNGYCSDEAYETFGKNAYATIALGQSYRTEFEYLRKDGSRFFADVSGSVLSASTGESLWCFIDVTERKRIELEINQLAFYDTLTALPNRRLLLDRLSQAMAANRRSERHGAVMFLDLDNFKSLNDVHGHDVGDLLLLEVADRLKGCVRQIDTVSRFGGDEFVVLLGDLSADKAESMVLAKSIAEKIRAKLAEPYVLTINTPGQPASTVTHRCSASIGVRVFASNGLGRDEILKSADAAMYQAKDGGRNAVRFCE
;
A
#
# COMPACT_ATOMS: atom_id res chain seq x y z
N MET A 1 13.64 11.03 -51.60
CA MET A 1 14.04 9.89 -50.75
C MET A 1 13.76 8.57 -51.48
N PRO A 2 14.66 7.57 -51.44
CA PRO A 2 14.42 6.28 -52.07
C PRO A 2 13.26 5.53 -51.37
N GLN A 3 12.44 4.81 -52.14
CA GLN A 3 11.27 4.07 -51.64
C GLN A 3 11.60 3.10 -50.50
N HIS A 4 12.83 2.59 -50.45
CA HIS A 4 13.31 1.67 -49.43
C HIS A 4 13.21 2.23 -48.00
N LEU A 5 13.48 3.52 -47.78
CA LEU A 5 13.50 4.09 -46.42
C LEU A 5 12.09 4.22 -45.79
N LYS A 6 11.06 4.45 -46.63
CA LYS A 6 9.66 4.45 -46.18
C LYS A 6 9.22 3.04 -45.75
N GLY A 7 9.66 2.01 -46.48
CA GLY A 7 9.39 0.62 -46.13
C GLY A 7 10.00 0.23 -44.79
N THR A 8 11.24 0.66 -44.51
CA THR A 8 11.93 0.36 -43.25
C THR A 8 11.24 0.95 -42.03
N ILE A 9 10.74 2.20 -42.12
CA ILE A 9 10.06 2.87 -41.00
C ILE A 9 8.72 2.20 -40.67
N VAL A 10 7.96 1.83 -41.70
CA VAL A 10 6.68 1.11 -41.52
C VAL A 10 6.93 -0.28 -40.92
N ALA A 11 7.94 -1.00 -41.39
CA ALA A 11 8.32 -2.30 -40.84
C ALA A 11 8.75 -2.21 -39.36
N LEU A 12 9.52 -1.19 -38.99
CA LEU A 12 9.97 -0.96 -37.61
C LEU A 12 8.78 -0.65 -36.68
N ALA A 13 7.82 0.16 -37.15
CA ALA A 13 6.60 0.48 -36.39
C ALA A 13 5.72 -0.77 -36.17
N LEU A 14 5.58 -1.62 -37.19
CA LEU A 14 4.85 -2.90 -37.08
C LEU A 14 5.54 -3.88 -36.12
N LEU A 15 6.88 -3.97 -36.17
CA LEU A 15 7.65 -4.79 -35.23
C LEU A 15 7.50 -4.30 -33.79
N LEU A 16 7.55 -2.98 -33.56
CA LEU A 16 7.37 -2.40 -32.23
C LEU A 16 5.95 -2.65 -31.71
N ALA A 17 4.93 -2.55 -32.58
CA ALA A 17 3.55 -2.86 -32.22
C ALA A 17 3.37 -4.34 -31.86
N ALA A 18 3.92 -5.26 -32.66
CA ALA A 18 3.89 -6.70 -32.39
C ALA A 18 4.63 -7.05 -31.09
N TYR A 19 5.80 -6.47 -30.86
CA TYR A 19 6.56 -6.62 -29.62
C TYR A 19 5.76 -6.12 -28.41
N THR A 20 5.11 -4.96 -28.52
CA THR A 20 4.27 -4.39 -27.46
C THR A 20 3.12 -5.32 -27.13
N VAL A 21 2.43 -5.88 -28.13
CA VAL A 21 1.34 -6.86 -27.92
C VAL A 21 1.85 -8.12 -27.21
N LEU A 22 2.99 -8.67 -27.63
CA LEU A 22 3.59 -9.85 -27.01
C LEU A 22 3.99 -9.60 -25.55
N VAL A 23 4.69 -8.50 -25.27
CA VAL A 23 5.07 -8.13 -23.90
C VAL A 23 3.85 -7.90 -23.02
N SER A 24 2.80 -7.27 -23.55
CA SER A 24 1.53 -7.06 -22.85
C SER A 24 0.88 -8.38 -22.49
N TRP A 25 0.85 -9.33 -23.43
CA TRP A 25 0.30 -10.67 -23.22
C TRP A 25 1.08 -11.43 -22.14
N PHE A 26 2.41 -11.48 -22.23
CA PHE A 26 3.24 -12.17 -21.23
C PHE A 26 3.14 -11.52 -19.85
N SER A 27 3.14 -10.19 -19.78
CA SER A 27 2.95 -9.45 -18.54
C SER A 27 1.58 -9.74 -17.91
N TRP A 28 0.51 -9.80 -18.71
CA TRP A 28 -0.82 -10.16 -18.23
C TRP A 28 -0.88 -11.59 -17.68
N VAL A 29 -0.28 -12.54 -18.40
CA VAL A 29 -0.24 -13.95 -17.98
C VAL A 29 0.51 -14.10 -16.66
N ASP A 30 1.66 -13.44 -16.52
CA ASP A 30 2.47 -13.45 -15.30
C ASP A 30 1.74 -12.80 -14.11
N GLU A 31 1.18 -11.61 -14.32
CA GLU A 31 0.42 -10.89 -13.28
C GLU A 31 -0.77 -11.72 -12.79
N LYS A 32 -1.53 -12.30 -13.71
CA LYS A 32 -2.65 -13.19 -13.37
C LYS A 32 -2.18 -14.42 -12.59
N ALA A 33 -1.06 -15.03 -12.96
CA ALA A 33 -0.49 -16.17 -12.26
C ALA A 33 -0.07 -15.81 -10.82
N ASN A 34 0.55 -14.64 -10.63
CA ASN A 34 0.91 -14.13 -9.31
C ASN A 34 -0.33 -13.92 -8.42
N PHE A 35 -1.40 -13.32 -8.97
CA PHE A 35 -2.68 -13.20 -8.24
C PHE A 35 -3.27 -14.56 -7.86
N VAL A 36 -3.29 -15.53 -8.78
CA VAL A 36 -3.75 -16.89 -8.47
C VAL A 36 -2.96 -17.50 -7.32
N GLN A 37 -1.63 -17.35 -7.32
CA GLN A 37 -0.77 -17.92 -6.30
C GLN A 37 -0.98 -17.25 -4.92
N ASN A 38 -1.15 -15.93 -4.89
CA ASN A 38 -1.46 -15.19 -3.68
C ASN A 38 -2.81 -15.65 -3.10
N LEU A 39 -3.85 -15.73 -3.95
CA LEU A 39 -5.17 -16.19 -3.53
C LEU A 39 -5.14 -17.63 -2.99
N LYS A 40 -4.40 -18.53 -3.64
CA LYS A 40 -4.20 -19.90 -3.15
C LYS A 40 -3.55 -19.94 -1.77
N THR A 41 -2.51 -19.13 -1.58
CA THR A 41 -1.80 -19.03 -0.30
C THR A 41 -2.72 -18.57 0.82
N ILE A 42 -3.55 -17.55 0.55
CA ILE A 42 -4.57 -17.08 1.50
C ILE A 42 -5.56 -18.21 1.79
N THR A 43 -6.15 -18.85 0.77
CA THR A 43 -7.11 -19.94 1.00
C THR A 43 -6.54 -21.11 1.78
N GLU A 44 -5.26 -21.44 1.59
CA GLU A 44 -4.59 -22.52 2.31
C GLU A 44 -4.43 -22.18 3.80
N LEU A 45 -4.00 -20.96 4.11
CA LEU A 45 -3.75 -20.51 5.48
C LEU A 45 -5.07 -20.39 6.26
N GLU A 46 -6.08 -19.80 5.63
CA GLU A 46 -7.42 -19.63 6.18
C GLU A 46 -8.15 -20.97 6.34
N ALA A 47 -8.00 -21.90 5.39
CA ALA A 47 -8.55 -23.25 5.51
C ALA A 47 -7.98 -24.00 6.72
N ARG A 48 -6.67 -23.90 6.98
CA ARG A 48 -6.07 -24.53 8.16
C ARG A 48 -6.60 -23.94 9.46
N ALA A 49 -6.78 -22.62 9.52
CA ALA A 49 -7.33 -21.96 10.70
C ALA A 49 -8.77 -22.43 11.00
N VAL A 50 -9.62 -22.47 9.96
CA VAL A 50 -11.00 -22.91 10.10
C VAL A 50 -11.11 -24.42 10.38
N ASP A 51 -10.27 -25.25 9.75
CA ASP A 51 -10.22 -26.69 10.02
C ASP A 51 -9.88 -26.97 11.49
N ASN A 52 -8.84 -26.32 12.02
CA ASN A 52 -8.45 -26.44 13.42
C ASN A 52 -9.58 -26.04 14.37
N TYR A 53 -10.31 -24.97 14.04
CA TYR A 53 -11.47 -24.56 14.83
C TYR A 53 -12.57 -25.63 14.85
N PHE A 54 -12.94 -26.19 13.70
CA PHE A 54 -13.97 -27.24 13.65
C PHE A 54 -13.51 -28.55 14.32
N VAL A 55 -12.23 -28.90 14.20
CA VAL A 55 -11.65 -30.07 14.91
C VAL A 55 -11.70 -29.86 16.42
N HIS A 56 -11.38 -28.65 16.91
CA HIS A 56 -11.46 -28.34 18.33
C HIS A 56 -12.90 -28.39 18.84
N LEU A 57 -13.83 -27.73 18.13
CA LEU A 57 -15.25 -27.75 18.45
C LEU A 57 -15.84 -29.17 18.42
N GLU A 58 -15.41 -30.02 17.48
CA GLU A 58 -15.80 -31.42 17.46
C GLU A 58 -15.31 -32.19 18.70
N GLY A 59 -14.06 -31.94 19.11
CA GLY A 59 -13.49 -32.50 20.33
C GLY A 59 -14.31 -32.12 21.56
N ASP A 60 -14.59 -30.83 21.72
CA ASP A 60 -15.37 -30.29 22.83
C ASP A 60 -16.78 -30.89 22.89
N LEU A 61 -17.44 -31.03 21.74
CA LEU A 61 -18.77 -31.64 21.69
C LEU A 61 -18.73 -33.13 22.01
N ARG A 62 -17.69 -33.85 21.61
CA ARG A 62 -17.51 -35.27 21.96
C ARG A 62 -17.28 -35.44 23.46
N ASP A 63 -16.47 -34.58 24.07
CA ASP A 63 -16.26 -34.60 25.52
C ASP A 63 -17.57 -34.29 26.27
N LEU A 64 -18.34 -33.31 25.77
CA LEU A 64 -19.66 -33.00 26.32
C LEU A 64 -20.64 -34.17 26.19
N SER A 65 -20.62 -34.86 25.05
CA SER A 65 -21.41 -36.07 24.82
C SER A 65 -21.00 -37.20 25.76
N ALA A 66 -19.70 -37.38 26.03
CA ALA A 66 -19.21 -38.40 26.93
C ALA A 66 -19.62 -38.11 28.38
N GLU A 67 -19.57 -36.85 28.81
CA GLU A 67 -20.01 -36.44 30.14
C GLU A 67 -21.51 -36.72 30.36
N MET A 68 -22.34 -36.52 29.34
CA MET A 68 -23.78 -36.80 29.41
C MET A 68 -24.14 -38.29 29.49
N THR A 69 -23.27 -39.19 29.02
CA THR A 69 -23.54 -40.63 28.95
C THR A 69 -22.88 -41.45 30.06
N LEU A 70 -22.20 -40.80 31.02
CA LEU A 70 -21.54 -41.45 32.17
C LEU A 70 -22.47 -42.33 33.04
N GLY A 71 -23.80 -42.18 32.93
CA GLY A 71 -24.81 -42.96 33.66
C GLY A 71 -25.46 -44.13 32.90
N GLY A 72 -25.03 -44.43 31.67
CA GLY A 72 -25.61 -45.46 30.79
C GLY A 72 -26.23 -44.91 29.51
N ASP A 73 -26.87 -45.77 28.71
CA ASP A 73 -27.38 -45.42 27.36
C ASP A 73 -28.51 -44.37 27.33
N ARG A 74 -29.16 -44.12 28.47
CA ARG A 74 -30.25 -43.15 28.59
C ARG A 74 -29.78 -41.91 29.33
N ILE A 75 -29.75 -40.78 28.62
CA ILE A 75 -29.31 -39.49 29.17
C ILE A 75 -30.32 -38.97 30.19
N ASP A 76 -29.86 -38.66 31.40
CA ASP A 76 -30.61 -37.85 32.37
C ASP A 76 -30.68 -36.40 31.86
N LEU A 77 -31.88 -35.96 31.48
CA LEU A 77 -32.10 -34.64 30.89
C LEU A 77 -31.78 -33.49 31.87
N ASN A 78 -31.95 -33.68 33.18
CA ASN A 78 -31.63 -32.64 34.15
C ASN A 78 -30.12 -32.47 34.30
N HIS A 79 -29.39 -33.60 34.33
CA HIS A 79 -27.93 -33.59 34.34
C HIS A 79 -27.36 -33.00 33.04
N ALA A 80 -27.86 -33.45 31.89
CA ALA A 80 -27.47 -32.92 30.59
C ALA A 80 -27.76 -31.42 30.44
N TYR A 81 -28.85 -30.92 31.02
CA TYR A 81 -29.16 -29.48 31.03
C TYR A 81 -28.08 -28.68 31.77
N GLN A 82 -27.60 -29.14 32.93
CA GLN A 82 -26.53 -28.45 33.65
C GLN A 82 -25.22 -28.45 32.87
N ILE A 83 -24.90 -29.56 32.20
CA ILE A 83 -23.71 -29.71 31.36
C ILE A 83 -23.75 -28.73 30.18
N VAL A 84 -24.83 -28.72 29.38
CA VAL A 84 -24.94 -27.78 28.24
C VAL A 84 -24.97 -26.32 28.68
N LYS A 85 -25.58 -26.03 29.84
CA LYS A 85 -25.65 -24.67 30.40
C LYS A 85 -24.26 -24.19 30.81
N ARG A 86 -23.47 -25.03 31.47
CA ARG A 86 -22.08 -24.74 31.84
C ARG A 86 -21.20 -24.56 30.60
N TYR A 87 -21.32 -25.46 29.62
CA TYR A 87 -20.58 -25.36 28.36
C TYR A 87 -20.86 -24.02 27.66
N LYS A 88 -22.14 -23.67 27.47
CA LYS A 88 -22.52 -22.40 26.84
C LYS A 88 -22.04 -21.17 27.62
N ALA A 89 -21.96 -21.23 28.95
CA ALA A 89 -21.43 -20.13 29.77
C ALA A 89 -19.93 -19.89 29.56
N ASN A 90 -19.19 -20.90 29.12
CA ASN A 90 -17.75 -20.83 28.85
C ASN A 90 -17.40 -20.65 27.37
N HIS A 91 -18.38 -20.72 26.46
CA HIS A 91 -18.21 -20.64 25.00
C HIS A 91 -19.12 -19.55 24.44
N ASP A 92 -18.65 -18.31 24.49
CA ASP A 92 -19.39 -17.12 24.03
C ASP A 92 -19.63 -17.12 22.51
N GLU A 93 -18.74 -17.77 21.76
CA GLU A 93 -18.82 -17.98 20.32
C GLU A 93 -19.95 -18.91 19.88
N VAL A 94 -20.42 -19.80 20.77
CA VAL A 94 -21.56 -20.67 20.48
C VAL A 94 -22.83 -19.94 20.89
N TYR A 95 -23.80 -19.81 19.99
CA TYR A 95 -25.06 -19.12 20.28
C TYR A 95 -25.89 -19.91 21.30
N ASN A 96 -26.01 -21.23 21.10
CA ASN A 96 -26.75 -22.13 21.97
C ASN A 96 -26.34 -23.58 21.69
N VAL A 97 -26.43 -24.45 22.69
CA VAL A 97 -26.28 -25.91 22.55
C VAL A 97 -27.62 -26.58 22.77
N THR A 98 -27.97 -27.53 21.89
CA THR A 98 -29.26 -28.20 21.85
C THR A 98 -29.08 -29.70 21.83
N LEU A 99 -29.85 -30.41 22.66
CA LEU A 99 -29.94 -31.88 22.61
C LEU A 99 -31.24 -32.26 21.89
N ILE A 100 -31.11 -33.11 20.88
CA ILE A 100 -32.17 -33.45 19.93
C ILE A 100 -32.31 -34.98 19.89
N ARG A 101 -33.54 -35.47 19.82
CA ARG A 101 -33.82 -36.90 19.60
C ARG A 101 -33.80 -37.21 18.08
N PRO A 102 -33.51 -38.45 17.63
CA PRO A 102 -33.46 -38.79 16.21
C PRO A 102 -34.77 -38.56 15.42
N ASP A 103 -35.93 -38.45 16.09
CA ASP A 103 -37.21 -38.06 15.49
C ASP A 103 -37.35 -36.54 15.27
N GLY A 104 -36.34 -35.76 15.64
CA GLY A 104 -36.29 -34.31 15.52
C GLY A 104 -36.81 -33.54 16.73
N GLU A 105 -37.32 -34.20 17.77
CA GLU A 105 -37.79 -33.51 18.98
C GLU A 105 -36.61 -32.86 19.74
N ILE A 106 -36.72 -31.55 20.02
CA ILE A 106 -35.76 -30.84 20.86
C ILE A 106 -36.06 -31.13 22.32
N LEU A 107 -35.12 -31.79 23.02
CA LEU A 107 -35.32 -32.23 24.40
C LEU A 107 -34.96 -31.13 25.42
N LEU A 108 -33.89 -30.39 25.15
CA LEU A 108 -33.41 -29.27 25.97
C LEU A 108 -32.52 -28.34 25.16
N THR A 109 -32.32 -27.13 25.67
CA THR A 109 -31.30 -26.20 25.18
C THR A 109 -30.55 -25.58 26.35
N ALA A 110 -29.36 -25.02 26.15
CA ALA A 110 -28.64 -24.35 27.23
C ALA A 110 -29.44 -23.19 27.88
N LYS A 111 -30.38 -22.59 27.14
CA LYS A 111 -31.27 -21.52 27.63
C LYS A 111 -32.56 -22.04 28.28
N ASN A 112 -33.08 -23.18 27.82
CA ASN A 112 -34.40 -23.69 28.19
C ASN A 112 -34.31 -25.11 28.77
N ALA A 113 -34.82 -25.28 30.00
CA ALA A 113 -34.80 -26.54 30.73
C ALA A 113 -35.61 -27.66 30.03
N PRO A 114 -35.38 -28.94 30.37
CA PRO A 114 -36.13 -30.06 29.80
C PRO A 114 -37.65 -29.88 29.96
N GLY A 115 -38.41 -30.21 28.92
CA GLY A 115 -39.88 -30.11 28.93
C GLY A 115 -40.46 -28.71 28.78
N THR A 116 -39.63 -27.66 28.63
CA THR A 116 -40.09 -26.28 28.37
C THR A 116 -40.13 -25.92 26.88
N VAL A 117 -39.57 -26.77 26.02
CA VAL A 117 -39.52 -26.57 24.57
C VAL A 117 -40.31 -27.69 23.90
N HIS A 118 -41.36 -27.34 23.17
CA HIS A 118 -42.17 -28.28 22.37
C HIS A 118 -42.02 -27.94 20.88
N VAL A 119 -40.80 -28.07 20.37
CA VAL A 119 -40.43 -27.72 18.99
C VAL A 119 -39.70 -28.90 18.37
N THR A 120 -40.01 -29.19 17.11
CA THR A 120 -39.39 -30.27 16.34
C THR A 120 -38.64 -29.76 15.11
N LEU A 121 -37.52 -30.41 14.81
CA LEU A 121 -36.71 -30.22 13.61
C LEU A 121 -37.00 -31.29 12.55
N ALA A 122 -38.01 -32.15 12.74
CA ALA A 122 -38.33 -33.25 11.82
C ALA A 122 -38.54 -32.80 10.36
N ASN A 123 -39.08 -31.59 10.16
CA ASN A 123 -39.34 -31.01 8.84
C ASN A 123 -38.23 -30.06 8.35
N GLU A 124 -37.14 -29.93 9.11
CA GLU A 124 -36.06 -28.99 8.83
C GLU A 124 -35.06 -29.62 7.84
N ALA A 125 -34.93 -29.04 6.65
CA ALA A 125 -34.16 -29.63 5.56
C ALA A 125 -32.68 -29.90 5.93
N SER A 126 -32.05 -29.05 6.75
CA SER A 126 -30.69 -29.29 7.22
C SER A 126 -30.60 -30.47 8.16
N PHE A 127 -31.62 -30.69 9.00
CA PHE A 127 -31.67 -31.80 9.95
C PHE A 127 -31.89 -33.13 9.22
N ILE A 128 -32.81 -33.16 8.25
CA ILE A 128 -33.03 -34.33 7.39
C ILE A 128 -31.74 -34.69 6.64
N GLY A 129 -31.09 -33.69 6.01
CA GLY A 129 -29.82 -33.91 5.31
C GLY A 129 -28.73 -34.45 6.23
N TYR A 130 -28.63 -33.95 7.47
CA TYR A 130 -27.68 -34.46 8.45
C TYR A 130 -27.95 -35.93 8.86
N LEU A 131 -29.23 -36.31 9.02
CA LEU A 131 -29.57 -37.71 9.28
C LEU A 131 -29.15 -38.64 8.13
N ASP A 132 -29.18 -38.15 6.89
CA ASP A 132 -28.68 -38.90 5.74
C ASP A 132 -27.15 -38.96 5.71
N ASP A 133 -26.46 -37.86 6.05
CA ASP A 133 -25.00 -37.83 6.21
C ASP A 133 -24.51 -38.81 7.31
N LEU A 134 -25.27 -38.93 8.41
CA LEU A 134 -25.01 -39.91 9.48
C LEU A 134 -25.16 -41.37 9.01
N LYS A 135 -26.10 -41.65 8.09
CA LYS A 135 -26.24 -42.98 7.47
C LYS A 135 -25.08 -43.27 6.52
N ALA A 136 -24.51 -42.23 5.90
CA ALA A 136 -23.33 -42.33 5.04
C ALA A 136 -22.01 -42.43 5.83
N GLY A 137 -22.05 -42.44 7.17
CA GLY A 137 -20.89 -42.68 8.03
C GLY A 137 -20.16 -41.42 8.53
N GLN A 138 -20.68 -40.21 8.29
CA GLN A 138 -20.10 -39.00 8.88
C GLN A 138 -20.38 -38.94 10.39
N THR A 139 -19.43 -38.40 11.16
CA THR A 139 -19.54 -38.26 12.63
C THR A 139 -19.92 -36.85 13.07
N LEU A 140 -19.40 -35.84 12.37
CA LEU A 140 -19.74 -34.43 12.53
C LEU A 140 -20.46 -33.93 11.28
N GLY A 141 -21.55 -33.19 11.46
CA GLY A 141 -22.27 -32.54 10.37
C GLY A 141 -22.34 -31.04 10.57
N ILE A 142 -21.84 -30.30 9.59
CA ILE A 142 -22.03 -28.85 9.49
C ILE A 142 -23.26 -28.61 8.61
N GLY A 143 -24.32 -28.10 9.24
CA GLY A 143 -25.58 -27.80 8.57
C GLY A 143 -25.53 -26.51 7.76
N GLN A 144 -26.59 -26.26 6.99
CA GLN A 144 -26.76 -25.00 6.27
C GLN A 144 -27.20 -23.88 7.23
N PRO A 145 -26.95 -22.61 6.89
CA PRO A 145 -27.43 -21.51 7.71
C PRO A 145 -28.96 -21.49 7.73
N LEU A 146 -29.51 -21.32 8.91
CA LEU A 146 -30.95 -21.30 9.11
C LEU A 146 -31.35 -20.36 10.24
N LEU A 147 -32.61 -19.95 10.22
CA LEU A 147 -33.19 -19.21 11.33
C LEU A 147 -33.52 -20.18 12.45
N ALA A 148 -32.83 -20.06 13.58
CA ALA A 148 -33.03 -20.91 14.74
C ALA A 148 -34.51 -20.91 15.16
N VAL A 149 -35.11 -22.10 15.28
CA VAL A 149 -36.56 -22.21 15.50
C VAL A 149 -37.00 -21.60 16.84
N VAL A 150 -36.17 -21.77 17.87
CA VAL A 150 -36.42 -21.29 19.23
C VAL A 150 -36.05 -19.82 19.39
N SER A 151 -34.89 -19.41 18.87
CA SER A 151 -34.33 -18.09 19.18
C SER A 151 -34.44 -17.04 18.08
N LYS A 152 -34.85 -17.44 16.88
CA LYS A 152 -34.94 -16.59 15.69
C LYS A 152 -33.60 -15.91 15.29
N ALA A 153 -32.46 -16.44 15.72
CA ALA A 153 -31.13 -15.99 15.27
C ALA A 153 -30.68 -16.79 14.04
N VAL A 154 -29.94 -16.18 13.12
CA VAL A 154 -29.33 -16.89 11.98
C VAL A 154 -28.09 -17.66 12.48
N ILE A 155 -28.17 -18.98 12.38
CA ILE A 155 -27.17 -19.90 12.93
C ILE A 155 -26.72 -20.92 11.90
N VAL A 156 -25.51 -21.45 12.09
CA VAL A 156 -24.99 -22.62 11.42
C VAL A 156 -24.88 -23.74 12.45
N PRO A 157 -25.71 -24.80 12.37
CA PRO A 157 -25.69 -25.88 13.34
C PRO A 157 -24.54 -26.85 13.05
N VAL A 158 -23.69 -27.07 14.03
CA VAL A 158 -22.63 -28.08 14.05
C VAL A 158 -23.11 -29.22 14.94
N ARG A 159 -23.29 -30.41 14.36
CA ARG A 159 -23.99 -31.53 14.98
C ARG A 159 -23.09 -32.76 15.11
N ILE A 160 -23.13 -33.42 16.27
CA ILE A 160 -22.55 -34.75 16.47
C ILE A 160 -23.64 -35.77 16.85
N ALA A 161 -23.43 -37.01 16.43
CA ALA A 161 -24.27 -38.14 16.82
C ALA A 161 -23.80 -38.72 18.16
N ILE A 162 -24.74 -38.88 19.08
CA ILE A 162 -24.57 -39.66 20.30
C ILE A 162 -25.15 -41.04 20.05
N ARG A 163 -24.32 -42.08 20.17
CA ARG A 163 -24.70 -43.47 19.94
C ARG A 163 -24.76 -44.23 21.27
N ASP A 164 -25.68 -45.16 21.37
CA ASP A 164 -25.77 -46.08 22.51
C ASP A 164 -24.65 -47.14 22.50
N SER A 165 -24.58 -47.95 23.55
CA SER A 165 -23.62 -49.05 23.69
C SER A 165 -23.70 -50.09 22.56
N ALA A 166 -24.81 -50.18 21.82
CA ALA A 166 -24.99 -51.02 20.65
C ALA A 166 -24.60 -50.32 19.32
N GLY A 167 -24.10 -49.08 19.36
CA GLY A 167 -23.71 -48.29 18.19
C GLY A 167 -24.87 -47.62 17.44
N LYS A 168 -26.09 -47.73 17.95
CA LYS A 168 -27.29 -47.14 17.35
C LYS A 168 -27.41 -45.67 17.74
N LEU A 169 -27.87 -44.83 16.81
CA LEU A 169 -28.09 -43.40 17.06
C LEU A 169 -29.17 -43.22 18.15
N ALA A 170 -28.77 -42.66 19.29
CA ALA A 170 -29.63 -42.43 20.45
C ALA A 170 -30.06 -40.96 20.58
N TYR A 171 -29.11 -40.03 20.40
CA TYR A 171 -29.34 -38.58 20.48
C TYR A 171 -28.44 -37.82 19.50
N ILE A 172 -28.72 -36.54 19.30
CA ILE A 172 -27.91 -35.61 18.50
C ILE A 172 -27.64 -34.37 19.35
N LEU A 173 -26.37 -34.01 19.48
CA LEU A 173 -25.95 -32.77 20.12
C LEU A 173 -25.62 -31.74 19.05
N SER A 174 -26.20 -30.54 19.16
CA SER A 174 -26.06 -29.47 18.16
C SER A 174 -25.54 -28.19 18.81
N ALA A 175 -24.32 -27.80 18.49
CA ALA A 175 -23.80 -26.45 18.76
C ALA A 175 -24.19 -25.52 17.62
N ASN A 176 -24.89 -24.43 17.96
CA ASN A 176 -25.36 -23.49 16.96
C ASN A 176 -24.40 -22.31 16.91
N LEU A 177 -23.63 -22.19 15.84
CA LEU A 177 -22.72 -21.07 15.66
C LEU A 177 -23.49 -19.87 15.09
N PRO A 178 -23.41 -18.68 15.69
CA PRO A 178 -23.99 -17.49 15.10
C PRO A 178 -23.22 -17.16 13.83
N HIS A 179 -23.94 -16.75 12.78
CA HIS A 179 -23.30 -16.39 11.52
C HIS A 179 -22.22 -15.29 11.73
N GLU A 180 -22.45 -14.35 12.64
CA GLU A 180 -21.51 -13.27 12.98
C GLU A 180 -20.13 -13.80 13.41
N HIS A 181 -20.08 -14.91 14.14
CA HIS A 181 -18.83 -15.53 14.57
C HIS A 181 -18.07 -16.17 13.39
N LEU A 182 -18.77 -16.90 12.51
CA LEU A 182 -18.13 -17.42 11.29
C LEU A 182 -17.64 -16.31 10.35
N ARG A 183 -18.20 -15.09 10.47
CA ARG A 183 -17.73 -13.91 9.73
C ARG A 183 -16.51 -13.27 10.38
N SER A 184 -16.33 -13.38 11.70
CA SER A 184 -15.16 -12.80 12.36
C SER A 184 -13.85 -13.45 11.96
N PHE A 185 -13.85 -14.71 11.50
CA PHE A 185 -12.66 -15.35 10.91
C PHE A 185 -12.04 -14.53 9.79
N TRP A 186 -12.85 -13.77 9.06
CA TRP A 186 -12.41 -13.04 7.87
C TRP A 186 -11.98 -11.60 8.14
N LYS A 187 -12.22 -11.06 9.35
CA LYS A 187 -11.97 -9.63 9.64
C LYS A 187 -10.50 -9.26 9.50
N GLU A 188 -9.61 -10.20 9.81
CA GLU A 188 -8.16 -10.03 9.77
C GLU A 188 -7.50 -10.76 8.60
N ALA A 189 -8.29 -11.43 7.75
CA ALA A 189 -7.77 -12.14 6.59
C ALA A 189 -7.09 -11.13 5.64
N PRO A 190 -5.90 -11.45 5.08
CA PRO A 190 -5.11 -10.54 4.24
C PRO A 190 -5.66 -10.45 2.80
N VAL A 191 -6.96 -10.20 2.67
CA VAL A 191 -7.67 -10.00 1.39
C VAL A 191 -7.89 -8.52 1.13
N THR A 192 -7.91 -8.13 -0.15
CA THR A 192 -8.26 -6.76 -0.55
C THR A 192 -9.71 -6.44 -0.16
N THR A 193 -10.05 -5.17 0.02
CA THR A 193 -11.42 -4.71 0.35
C THR A 193 -12.47 -5.09 -0.69
N THR A 194 -12.03 -5.49 -1.89
CA THR A 194 -12.86 -5.87 -3.04
C THR A 194 -12.94 -7.38 -3.25
N ALA A 195 -12.07 -8.17 -2.64
CA ALA A 195 -12.14 -9.63 -2.67
C ALA A 195 -13.13 -10.14 -1.64
N ALA A 196 -13.78 -11.25 -1.97
CA ALA A 196 -14.70 -11.93 -1.08
C ALA A 196 -14.13 -13.25 -0.61
N ILE A 197 -14.04 -13.45 0.69
CA ILE A 197 -13.65 -14.72 1.31
C ILE A 197 -14.85 -15.35 1.99
N GLY A 198 -14.92 -16.68 2.05
CA GLY A 198 -16.00 -17.34 2.76
C GLY A 198 -15.90 -18.86 2.79
N LEU A 199 -16.91 -19.46 3.42
CA LEU A 199 -17.10 -20.91 3.51
C LEU A 199 -18.31 -21.31 2.70
N MET A 200 -18.16 -22.40 1.95
CA MET A 200 -19.23 -22.99 1.17
C MET A 200 -19.28 -24.49 1.41
N ARG A 201 -20.46 -25.01 1.71
CA ARG A 201 -20.71 -26.45 1.83
C ARG A 201 -20.80 -27.09 0.43
N ASP A 202 -20.51 -28.38 0.34
CA ASP A 202 -20.52 -29.12 -0.94
C ASP A 202 -21.88 -29.11 -1.67
N ASN A 203 -22.98 -28.95 -0.92
CA ASN A 203 -24.32 -28.77 -1.50
C ASN A 203 -24.55 -27.36 -2.13
N GLY A 204 -23.57 -26.46 -2.03
CA GLY A 204 -23.57 -25.13 -2.62
C GLY A 204 -24.07 -24.03 -1.70
N PHE A 205 -24.47 -24.31 -0.46
CA PHE A 205 -24.87 -23.28 0.50
C PHE A 205 -23.64 -22.57 1.08
N LEU A 206 -23.68 -21.24 1.14
CA LEU A 206 -22.66 -20.48 1.86
C LEU A 206 -22.88 -20.64 3.36
N LEU A 207 -21.82 -20.84 4.13
CA LEU A 207 -21.86 -20.83 5.60
C LEU A 207 -21.47 -19.46 6.16
N SER A 208 -20.51 -18.81 5.50
CA SER A 208 -20.08 -17.46 5.83
C SER A 208 -19.47 -16.79 4.62
N ARG A 209 -19.45 -15.45 4.64
CA ARG A 209 -18.84 -14.63 3.60
C ARG A 209 -18.45 -13.25 4.16
N TYR A 210 -17.34 -12.71 3.67
CA TYR A 210 -16.90 -11.34 3.91
C TYR A 210 -16.26 -10.72 2.65
N PRO A 211 -16.58 -9.46 2.29
CA PRO A 211 -17.67 -8.67 2.83
C PRO A 211 -19.04 -9.25 2.41
N VAL A 212 -20.06 -8.94 3.20
CA VAL A 212 -21.45 -9.26 2.88
C VAL A 212 -21.98 -8.16 1.96
N PRO A 213 -22.50 -8.48 0.75
CA PRO A 213 -23.05 -7.47 -0.15
C PRO A 213 -24.22 -6.72 0.51
N GLY A 214 -24.09 -5.41 0.72
CA GLY A 214 -25.12 -4.59 1.37
C GLY A 214 -26.41 -4.43 0.56
N SER A 215 -26.38 -4.74 -0.75
CA SER A 215 -27.52 -4.66 -1.67
C SER A 215 -28.44 -5.89 -1.63
N LEU A 216 -28.06 -6.95 -0.92
CA LEU A 216 -28.79 -8.22 -0.89
C LEU A 216 -29.13 -8.61 0.55
N GLY A 217 -30.37 -9.05 0.78
CA GLY A 217 -30.78 -9.58 2.09
C GLY A 217 -30.08 -10.90 2.43
N LEU A 218 -29.89 -11.16 3.73
CA LEU A 218 -29.23 -12.39 4.24
C LEU A 218 -29.89 -13.67 3.72
N GLU A 219 -31.21 -13.69 3.57
CA GLU A 219 -31.95 -14.84 3.02
C GLU A 219 -31.51 -15.19 1.59
N LYS A 220 -31.25 -14.19 0.74
CA LYS A 220 -30.78 -14.42 -0.63
C LYS A 220 -29.31 -14.86 -0.70
N ILE A 221 -28.53 -14.49 0.31
CA ILE A 221 -27.10 -14.84 0.39
C ILE A 221 -26.92 -16.27 0.93
N TYR A 222 -27.68 -16.63 1.97
CA TYR A 222 -27.46 -17.87 2.73
C TYR A 222 -28.60 -18.90 2.61
N GLY A 223 -29.78 -18.50 2.13
CA GLY A 223 -30.97 -19.35 2.04
C GLY A 223 -31.10 -20.15 0.74
N GLU A 224 -30.21 -19.92 -0.25
CA GLU A 224 -30.24 -20.63 -1.54
C GLU A 224 -28.86 -21.20 -1.90
N PRO A 225 -28.76 -22.35 -2.59
CA PRO A 225 -27.49 -22.86 -3.07
C PRO A 225 -26.92 -21.96 -4.19
N ARG A 226 -25.60 -21.78 -4.19
CA ARG A 226 -24.91 -21.04 -5.26
C ARG A 226 -24.92 -21.85 -6.56
N THR A 227 -24.86 -21.14 -7.69
CA THR A 227 -24.92 -21.72 -9.06
C THR A 227 -23.80 -21.22 -9.99
N GLY A 228 -22.79 -20.53 -9.43
CA GLY A 228 -21.68 -19.93 -10.17
C GLY A 228 -20.58 -20.90 -10.61
N ALA A 229 -19.53 -20.36 -11.24
CA ALA A 229 -18.42 -21.13 -11.79
C ALA A 229 -17.70 -21.99 -10.74
N LEU A 230 -17.55 -21.48 -9.50
CA LEU A 230 -16.87 -22.20 -8.42
C LEU A 230 -17.55 -23.53 -8.09
N ILE A 231 -18.83 -23.51 -7.73
CA ILE A 231 -19.54 -24.73 -7.32
C ILE A 231 -19.71 -25.71 -8.48
N ASN A 232 -19.89 -25.22 -9.71
CA ASN A 232 -19.93 -26.07 -10.90
C ASN A 232 -18.59 -26.77 -11.14
N HIS A 233 -17.48 -26.05 -10.95
CA HIS A 233 -16.14 -26.63 -11.03
C HIS A 233 -15.91 -27.67 -9.93
N LEU A 234 -16.26 -27.36 -8.68
CA LEU A 234 -16.14 -28.30 -7.57
C LEU A 234 -16.94 -29.58 -7.84
N ARG A 235 -18.20 -29.48 -8.28
CA ARG A 235 -19.03 -30.66 -8.60
C ARG A 235 -18.48 -31.48 -9.77
N THR A 236 -18.07 -30.83 -10.86
CA THR A 236 -17.57 -31.52 -12.06
C THR A 236 -16.24 -32.24 -11.82
N GLN A 237 -15.38 -31.69 -10.96
CA GLN A 237 -14.08 -32.27 -10.59
C GLN A 237 -14.14 -33.14 -9.32
N GLN A 238 -15.34 -33.51 -8.85
CA GLN A 238 -15.54 -34.34 -7.65
C GLN A 238 -14.89 -33.76 -6.38
N PHE A 239 -15.02 -32.45 -6.19
CA PHE A 239 -14.55 -31.68 -5.02
C PHE A 239 -13.05 -31.84 -4.74
N PRO A 240 -12.18 -31.32 -5.63
CA PRO A 240 -10.73 -31.40 -5.48
C PRO A 240 -10.25 -30.65 -4.22
N GLU A 241 -9.13 -31.08 -3.65
CA GLU A 241 -8.60 -30.50 -2.40
C GLU A 241 -8.31 -29.00 -2.50
N SER A 242 -7.73 -28.55 -3.61
CA SER A 242 -7.42 -27.14 -3.83
C SER A 242 -7.42 -26.82 -5.32
N GLY A 243 -7.58 -25.55 -5.66
CA GLY A 243 -7.55 -25.13 -7.04
C GLY A 243 -7.94 -23.68 -7.24
N TYR A 244 -8.16 -23.34 -8.50
CA TYR A 244 -8.74 -22.06 -8.88
C TYR A 244 -9.62 -22.21 -10.12
N VAL A 245 -10.60 -21.32 -10.26
CA VAL A 245 -11.47 -21.25 -11.43
C VAL A 245 -11.89 -19.81 -11.68
N GLN A 246 -11.90 -19.42 -12.95
CA GLN A 246 -12.43 -18.13 -13.39
C GLN A 246 -13.84 -18.30 -13.95
N GLY A 247 -14.75 -17.40 -13.58
CA GLY A 247 -16.08 -17.33 -14.18
C GLY A 247 -17.09 -16.57 -13.32
N PRO A 248 -18.39 -16.66 -13.64
CA PRO A 248 -19.41 -15.88 -12.95
C PRO A 248 -19.60 -16.31 -11.49
N SER A 249 -19.75 -15.32 -10.61
CA SER A 249 -20.27 -15.47 -9.26
C SER A 249 -21.78 -15.23 -9.29
N SER A 250 -22.55 -16.15 -8.69
CA SER A 250 -24.01 -16.01 -8.59
C SER A 250 -24.45 -14.83 -7.72
N LEU A 251 -23.53 -14.24 -6.94
CA LEU A 251 -23.79 -13.08 -6.08
C LEU A 251 -23.18 -11.78 -6.61
N ASP A 252 -21.99 -11.86 -7.21
CA ASP A 252 -21.11 -10.70 -7.34
C ASP A 252 -20.96 -10.21 -8.78
N GLY A 253 -21.32 -11.03 -9.76
CA GLY A 253 -21.30 -10.64 -11.16
C GLY A 253 -20.56 -11.63 -12.08
N PRO A 254 -20.27 -11.21 -13.31
CA PRO A 254 -20.02 -12.15 -14.41
C PRO A 254 -18.59 -12.71 -14.48
N ASP A 255 -17.59 -12.08 -13.86
CA ASP A 255 -16.19 -12.46 -14.06
C ASP A 255 -15.34 -12.32 -12.77
N PHE A 256 -15.15 -13.46 -12.10
CA PHE A 256 -14.40 -13.59 -10.86
C PHE A 256 -13.33 -14.67 -10.97
N LEU A 257 -12.16 -14.39 -10.38
CA LEU A 257 -11.13 -15.38 -10.13
C LEU A 257 -11.33 -15.96 -8.74
N ASN A 258 -11.66 -17.25 -8.66
CA ASN A 258 -11.94 -17.95 -7.42
C ASN A 258 -10.79 -18.89 -7.12
N ALA A 259 -10.06 -18.70 -6.03
CA ALA A 259 -9.21 -19.73 -5.45
C ALA A 259 -10.00 -20.45 -4.36
N PHE A 260 -9.71 -21.72 -4.14
CA PHE A 260 -10.39 -22.51 -3.11
C PHE A 260 -9.49 -23.58 -2.50
N ARG A 261 -9.82 -23.93 -1.25
CA ARG A 261 -9.25 -25.04 -0.50
C ARG A 261 -10.37 -25.76 0.26
N ARG A 262 -10.55 -27.05 0.00
CA ARG A 262 -11.48 -27.92 0.72
C ARG A 262 -10.86 -28.32 2.06
N LEU A 263 -11.68 -28.34 3.11
CA LEU A 263 -11.27 -28.83 4.41
C LEU A 263 -11.08 -30.36 4.36
N PRO A 264 -9.99 -30.92 4.92
CA PRO A 264 -9.74 -32.36 4.85
C PRO A 264 -10.80 -33.20 5.56
N SER A 265 -11.28 -32.72 6.72
CA SER A 265 -12.18 -33.47 7.60
C SER A 265 -13.67 -33.19 7.37
N TYR A 266 -14.01 -32.17 6.57
CA TYR A 266 -15.38 -31.66 6.47
C TYR A 266 -15.81 -31.37 5.02
N PRO A 267 -17.10 -31.55 4.67
CA PRO A 267 -17.65 -31.26 3.33
C PRO A 267 -17.84 -29.75 3.10
N VAL A 268 -16.80 -28.97 3.37
CA VAL A 268 -16.77 -27.51 3.36
C VAL A 268 -15.52 -27.05 2.61
N THR A 269 -15.68 -26.00 1.83
CA THR A 269 -14.64 -25.38 1.02
C THR A 269 -14.49 -23.92 1.41
N VAL A 270 -13.27 -23.52 1.76
CA VAL A 270 -12.87 -22.11 1.87
C VAL A 270 -12.61 -21.60 0.47
N PHE A 271 -13.13 -20.41 0.15
CA PHE A 271 -12.88 -19.77 -1.14
C PHE A 271 -12.50 -18.31 -0.96
N VAL A 272 -11.69 -17.80 -1.88
CA VAL A 272 -11.45 -16.38 -2.08
C VAL A 272 -11.78 -16.04 -3.53
N ALA A 273 -12.73 -15.14 -3.72
CA ALA A 273 -13.24 -14.67 -5.00
C ALA A 273 -12.81 -13.22 -5.24
N MET A 274 -12.02 -12.98 -6.27
CA MET A 274 -11.54 -11.65 -6.65
C MET A 274 -12.17 -11.22 -7.98
N PRO A 275 -12.73 -9.99 -8.08
CA PRO A 275 -13.26 -9.48 -9.34
C PRO A 275 -12.14 -9.35 -10.39
N MET A 276 -12.40 -9.78 -11.62
CA MET A 276 -11.38 -9.64 -12.68
C MET A 276 -11.11 -8.19 -13.09
N THR A 277 -12.02 -7.27 -12.79
CA THR A 277 -11.81 -5.83 -12.98
C THR A 277 -10.65 -5.32 -12.13
N GLU A 278 -10.52 -5.81 -10.88
CA GLU A 278 -9.45 -5.43 -9.96
C GLU A 278 -8.10 -5.95 -10.42
N VAL A 279 -8.04 -7.22 -10.84
CA VAL A 279 -6.82 -7.83 -11.37
C VAL A 279 -6.36 -7.10 -12.65
N ARG A 280 -7.29 -6.72 -13.53
CA ARG A 280 -6.99 -5.93 -14.74
C ARG A 280 -6.54 -4.51 -14.41
N ALA A 281 -7.16 -3.86 -13.42
CA ALA A 281 -6.77 -2.52 -12.99
C ALA A 281 -5.36 -2.51 -12.38
N ALA A 282 -5.04 -3.48 -11.52
CA ALA A 282 -3.72 -3.66 -10.94
C ALA A 282 -2.65 -3.89 -12.01
N TRP A 283 -2.93 -4.78 -12.98
CA TRP A 283 -2.07 -4.99 -14.14
C TRP A 283 -1.86 -3.68 -14.93
N MET A 284 -2.94 -2.97 -15.26
CA MET A 284 -2.89 -1.74 -16.06
C MET A 284 -2.07 -0.64 -15.36
N ALA A 285 -2.22 -0.49 -14.04
CA ALA A 285 -1.46 0.47 -13.25
C ALA A 285 0.06 0.22 -13.29
N ARG A 286 0.47 -1.04 -13.47
CA ARG A 286 1.87 -1.43 -13.60
C ARG A 286 2.44 -1.19 -15.00
N VAL A 287 1.65 -1.40 -16.06
CA VAL A 287 2.12 -1.28 -17.45
C VAL A 287 1.92 0.10 -18.09
N GLN A 288 1.11 0.99 -17.50
CA GLN A 288 0.78 2.31 -18.06
C GLN A 288 2.00 3.19 -18.36
N SER A 289 3.03 3.16 -17.49
CA SER A 289 4.26 3.94 -17.68
C SER A 289 5.07 3.44 -18.88
N THR A 290 5.14 2.12 -19.05
CA THR A 290 5.76 1.47 -20.21
C THR A 290 5.05 1.85 -21.49
N TYR A 291 3.71 1.85 -21.51
CA TYR A 291 2.95 2.29 -22.69
C TYR A 291 3.14 3.78 -23.01
N ALA A 292 3.16 4.65 -21.99
CA ALA A 292 3.46 6.06 -22.17
C ALA A 292 4.84 6.27 -22.81
N ALA A 293 5.87 5.53 -22.36
CA ALA A 293 7.20 5.59 -22.95
C ALA A 293 7.23 5.13 -24.43
N VAL A 294 6.57 4.01 -24.75
CA VAL A 294 6.47 3.51 -26.14
C VAL A 294 5.73 4.51 -27.04
N PHE A 295 4.65 5.12 -26.54
CA PHE A 295 3.91 6.15 -27.27
C PHE A 295 4.77 7.38 -27.57
N LEU A 296 5.52 7.89 -26.58
CA LEU A 296 6.43 9.02 -26.76
C LEU A 296 7.52 8.73 -27.79
N LEU A 297 8.08 7.52 -27.79
CA LEU A 297 9.08 7.08 -28.78
C LEU A 297 8.49 7.06 -30.20
N LEU A 298 7.27 6.53 -30.37
CA LEU A 298 6.58 6.50 -31.66
C LEU A 298 6.25 7.92 -32.17
N ALA A 299 5.74 8.78 -31.29
CA ALA A 299 5.41 10.17 -31.62
C ALA A 299 6.66 10.97 -32.02
N GLY A 300 7.77 10.83 -31.27
CA GLY A 300 9.05 11.44 -31.59
C GLY A 300 9.62 10.96 -32.94
N GLY A 301 9.56 9.65 -33.19
CA GLY A 301 9.97 9.07 -34.47
C GLY A 301 9.16 9.60 -35.66
N TYR A 302 7.84 9.74 -35.50
CA TYR A 302 6.97 10.31 -36.54
C TYR A 302 7.27 11.79 -36.83
N ALA A 303 7.50 12.59 -35.78
CA ALA A 303 7.86 13.99 -35.92
C ALA A 303 9.17 14.17 -36.69
N ALA A 304 10.20 13.37 -36.37
CA ALA A 304 11.48 13.37 -37.08
C ALA A 304 11.31 12.99 -38.57
N PHE A 305 10.47 12.00 -38.87
CA PHE A 305 10.16 11.60 -40.25
C PHE A 305 9.50 12.73 -41.06
N LYS A 306 8.49 13.40 -40.48
CA LYS A 306 7.80 14.55 -41.10
C LYS A 306 8.75 15.71 -41.37
N TYR A 307 9.65 15.99 -40.43
CA TYR A 307 10.65 17.05 -40.58
C TYR A 307 11.61 16.75 -41.75
N ALA A 308 12.13 15.53 -41.83
CA ALA A 308 13.05 15.13 -42.90
C ALA A 308 12.42 15.21 -44.30
N THR A 309 11.15 14.82 -44.44
CA THR A 309 10.44 14.86 -45.74
C THR A 309 10.16 16.29 -46.21
N ARG A 310 9.77 17.20 -45.31
CA ARG A 310 9.55 18.61 -45.65
C ARG A 310 10.83 19.28 -46.15
N ARG A 311 11.95 19.00 -45.50
CA ARG A 311 13.25 19.59 -45.87
C ARG A 311 13.70 19.18 -47.28
N GLN A 312 13.37 17.96 -47.71
CA GLN A 312 13.75 17.47 -49.04
C GLN A 312 12.92 18.07 -50.19
N MET A 313 11.64 18.41 -49.97
CA MET A 313 10.80 19.02 -51.03
C MET A 313 11.21 20.47 -51.35
N ALA A 314 11.77 21.19 -50.38
CA ALA A 314 12.18 22.58 -50.56
C ALA A 314 13.34 22.73 -51.56
N SER A 315 14.28 21.80 -51.58
CA SER A 315 15.47 21.88 -52.44
C SER A 315 15.20 21.63 -53.94
N ASP A 316 14.15 20.91 -54.29
CA ASP A 316 13.87 20.53 -55.69
C ASP A 316 13.18 21.66 -56.49
N LEU A 317 12.51 22.60 -55.79
CA LEU A 317 11.77 23.69 -56.42
C LEU A 317 12.69 24.83 -56.91
N GLU A 318 13.82 25.04 -56.25
CA GLU A 318 14.78 26.11 -56.58
C GLU A 318 15.47 25.89 -57.93
N ARG A 319 15.73 24.64 -58.33
CA ARG A 319 16.45 24.32 -59.58
C ARG A 319 15.68 24.66 -60.86
N LYS A 320 14.35 24.64 -60.85
CA LYS A 320 13.53 24.87 -62.06
C LYS A 320 13.40 26.34 -62.48
N ARG A 321 13.62 27.28 -61.56
CA ARG A 321 13.39 28.71 -61.81
C ARG A 321 14.49 29.41 -62.61
N MET A 322 15.64 28.77 -62.82
CA MET A 322 16.81 29.42 -63.42
C MET A 322 16.88 29.37 -64.96
N ASP A 323 16.16 28.46 -65.62
CA ASP A 323 16.34 28.22 -67.07
C ASP A 323 15.49 29.15 -67.98
N GLU A 324 14.38 29.71 -67.50
CA GLU A 324 13.41 30.47 -68.33
C GLU A 324 13.81 31.95 -68.60
N ALA A 325 14.86 32.48 -67.95
CA ALA A 325 15.15 33.93 -67.94
C ALA A 325 16.03 34.45 -69.10
N ARG A 326 16.52 33.62 -70.04
CA ARG A 326 17.66 33.97 -70.93
C ARG A 326 17.34 34.56 -72.31
N GLU A 327 16.13 34.39 -72.88
CA GLU A 327 15.87 34.72 -74.30
C GLU A 327 15.36 36.17 -74.57
N ALA A 328 14.91 36.93 -73.56
CA ALA A 328 14.17 38.19 -73.76
C ALA A 328 15.01 39.49 -73.91
N PHE A 329 16.34 39.43 -74.02
CA PHE A 329 17.23 40.57 -73.71
C PHE A 329 17.73 41.42 -74.92
N ALA A 330 17.72 40.95 -76.18
CA ALA A 330 18.54 41.54 -77.25
C ALA A 330 17.97 42.76 -78.04
N GLN A 331 16.65 43.01 -78.06
CA GLN A 331 16.03 44.02 -78.94
C GLN A 331 15.97 45.46 -78.37
N ARG A 332 16.35 45.70 -77.11
CA ARG A 332 16.08 46.95 -76.37
C ARG A 332 17.14 48.06 -76.48
N LEU A 333 18.28 47.85 -77.15
CA LEU A 333 19.49 48.65 -76.89
C LEU A 333 19.61 50.01 -77.66
N ARG A 334 19.11 50.17 -78.89
CA ARG A 334 19.39 51.38 -79.74
C ARG A 334 18.61 52.67 -79.41
N GLN A 335 17.49 52.59 -78.70
CA GLN A 335 16.68 53.78 -78.33
C GLN A 335 17.07 54.41 -76.98
N SER A 336 18.04 53.83 -76.28
CA SER A 336 18.39 54.20 -74.89
C SER A 336 19.39 55.37 -74.77
N GLU A 337 20.23 55.63 -75.77
CA GLU A 337 21.42 56.52 -75.60
C GLU A 337 21.12 58.03 -75.62
N GLU A 338 20.29 58.53 -76.55
CA GLU A 338 20.01 59.98 -76.67
C GLU A 338 19.20 60.53 -75.48
N ARG A 339 18.39 59.67 -74.86
CA ARG A 339 17.52 60.04 -73.73
C ARG A 339 18.31 60.25 -72.44
N PHE A 340 19.47 59.60 -72.28
CA PHE A 340 20.21 59.60 -71.03
C PHE A 340 20.89 60.95 -70.70
N ARG A 341 21.45 61.65 -71.70
CA ARG A 341 22.31 62.84 -71.48
C ARG A 341 21.54 64.06 -70.95
N HIS A 342 20.29 64.26 -71.37
CA HIS A 342 19.45 65.38 -70.91
C HIS A 342 18.95 65.18 -69.47
N PHE A 343 18.73 63.93 -69.02
CA PHE A 343 18.22 63.65 -67.67
C PHE A 343 19.24 63.90 -66.55
N PHE A 344 20.54 63.94 -66.88
CA PHE A 344 21.63 64.00 -65.91
C PHE A 344 22.00 65.43 -65.49
N GLU A 345 22.19 66.36 -66.44
CA GLU A 345 22.75 67.70 -66.17
C GLU A 345 21.75 68.68 -65.54
N GLU A 346 20.49 68.70 -65.99
CA GLU A 346 19.48 69.66 -65.52
C GLU A 346 18.72 69.22 -64.24
N ASN A 347 19.11 68.10 -63.63
CA ASN A 347 18.39 67.53 -62.49
C ASN A 347 18.67 68.29 -61.18
N SER A 348 17.63 68.56 -60.38
CA SER A 348 17.74 69.24 -59.08
C SER A 348 18.19 68.32 -57.93
N SER A 349 18.14 67.00 -58.10
CA SER A 349 18.74 66.05 -57.16
C SER A 349 20.25 66.02 -57.30
N VAL A 350 20.96 65.75 -56.20
CA VAL A 350 22.43 65.57 -56.20
C VAL A 350 22.77 64.26 -56.92
N GLN A 351 23.45 64.32 -58.06
CA GLN A 351 23.83 63.14 -58.86
C GLN A 351 25.32 63.06 -59.16
N LEU A 352 25.89 61.86 -59.04
CA LEU A 352 27.30 61.56 -59.29
C LEU A 352 27.43 60.32 -60.20
N ILE A 353 28.32 60.36 -61.20
CA ILE A 353 28.76 59.18 -61.95
C ILE A 353 30.16 58.84 -61.49
N MET A 354 30.41 57.58 -61.14
CA MET A 354 31.73 57.16 -60.65
C MET A 354 32.19 55.83 -61.22
N ASP A 355 33.50 55.67 -61.31
CA ASP A 355 34.14 54.40 -61.61
C ASP A 355 34.05 53.50 -60.35
N PRO A 356 33.42 52.33 -60.46
CA PRO A 356 33.27 51.41 -59.34
C PRO A 356 34.59 50.83 -58.80
N ILE A 357 35.59 50.60 -59.65
CA ILE A 357 36.84 49.92 -59.28
C ILE A 357 37.75 50.92 -58.56
N SER A 358 38.08 52.03 -59.23
CA SER A 358 38.92 53.06 -58.63
C SER A 358 38.19 53.85 -57.54
N GLY A 359 36.86 53.96 -57.62
CA GLY A 359 36.06 54.80 -56.74
C GLY A 359 36.18 56.29 -57.03
N ILE A 360 36.73 56.65 -58.19
CA ILE A 360 36.85 58.04 -58.62
C ILE A 360 35.50 58.50 -59.16
N ILE A 361 35.06 59.68 -58.70
CA ILE A 361 33.90 60.37 -59.27
C ILE A 361 34.30 60.90 -60.64
N GLU A 362 33.70 60.36 -61.69
CA GLU A 362 34.00 60.75 -63.07
C GLU A 362 33.14 61.90 -63.56
N ASP A 363 31.93 62.05 -63.00
CA ASP A 363 31.08 63.17 -63.32
C ASP A 363 30.14 63.55 -62.16
N ALA A 364 29.73 64.81 -62.13
CA ALA A 364 28.84 65.36 -61.13
C ALA A 364 27.97 66.46 -61.73
N ASN A 365 26.67 66.41 -61.46
CA ASN A 365 25.75 67.44 -61.92
C ASN A 365 25.86 68.73 -61.10
N GLN A 366 25.22 69.81 -61.56
CA GLN A 366 25.31 71.13 -60.91
C GLN A 366 24.80 71.14 -59.46
N ALA A 367 23.79 70.32 -59.14
CA ALA A 367 23.23 70.20 -57.78
C ALA A 367 24.25 69.61 -56.79
N ALA A 368 25.08 68.65 -57.23
CA ALA A 368 26.10 68.04 -56.39
C ALA A 368 27.20 69.04 -55.97
N VAL A 369 27.62 69.91 -56.89
CA VAL A 369 28.63 70.96 -56.65
C VAL A 369 28.16 71.91 -55.55
N ALA A 370 26.90 72.35 -55.62
CA ALA A 370 26.32 73.24 -54.62
C ALA A 370 26.14 72.58 -53.24
N TYR A 371 25.74 71.31 -53.18
CA TYR A 371 25.49 70.60 -51.91
C TYR A 371 26.78 70.31 -51.13
N TYR A 372 27.82 69.78 -51.79
CA TYR A 372 29.07 69.41 -51.10
C TYR A 372 30.02 70.59 -50.84
N GLY A 373 29.87 71.70 -51.58
CA GLY A 373 30.66 72.93 -51.39
C GLY A 373 32.05 72.93 -52.03
N TYR A 374 32.36 71.93 -52.87
CA TYR A 374 33.60 71.86 -53.66
C TYR A 374 33.35 72.34 -55.11
N PRO A 375 34.29 73.05 -55.76
CA PRO A 375 34.18 73.36 -57.20
C PRO A 375 34.19 72.08 -58.06
N ARG A 376 33.46 72.07 -59.19
CA ARG A 376 33.25 70.87 -60.05
C ARG A 376 34.56 70.21 -60.48
N GLU A 377 35.56 71.02 -60.83
CA GLU A 377 36.90 70.56 -61.23
C GLU A 377 37.65 69.82 -60.12
N GLN A 378 37.30 70.08 -58.85
CA GLN A 378 37.85 69.38 -57.69
C GLN A 378 36.99 68.18 -57.28
N LEU A 379 35.68 68.23 -57.52
CA LEU A 379 34.74 67.15 -57.20
C LEU A 379 34.87 65.98 -58.19
N VAL A 380 35.05 66.28 -59.48
CA VAL A 380 35.38 65.30 -60.52
C VAL A 380 36.86 64.94 -60.43
N GLY A 381 37.17 63.64 -60.42
CA GLY A 381 38.51 63.12 -60.14
C GLY A 381 38.76 62.83 -58.65
N MET A 382 37.86 63.27 -57.76
CA MET A 382 37.96 62.97 -56.33
C MET A 382 37.54 61.51 -56.05
N LEU A 383 38.24 60.87 -55.12
CA LEU A 383 37.84 59.57 -54.59
C LEU A 383 36.61 59.72 -53.71
N ILE A 384 35.60 58.88 -53.92
CA ILE A 384 34.35 58.89 -53.15
C ILE A 384 34.58 58.68 -51.63
N SER A 385 35.70 58.07 -51.24
CA SER A 385 36.12 57.91 -49.84
C SER A 385 36.52 59.21 -49.14
N HIS A 386 36.70 60.31 -49.87
CA HIS A 386 36.93 61.62 -49.25
C HIS A 386 35.64 62.25 -48.73
N ILE A 387 34.50 61.94 -49.34
CA ILE A 387 33.19 62.43 -48.89
C ILE A 387 32.42 61.39 -48.08
N ASN A 388 32.61 60.10 -48.32
CA ASN A 388 31.97 59.04 -47.56
C ASN A 388 32.83 58.64 -46.35
N THR A 389 32.21 58.44 -45.20
CA THR A 389 32.94 58.12 -43.95
C THR A 389 33.32 56.64 -43.80
N LEU A 390 32.87 55.75 -44.70
CA LEU A 390 33.24 54.34 -44.67
C LEU A 390 34.73 54.12 -44.99
N SER A 391 35.29 53.01 -44.50
CA SER A 391 36.65 52.62 -44.84
C SER A 391 36.79 52.37 -46.36
N PRO A 392 37.93 52.73 -46.99
CA PRO A 392 38.11 52.63 -48.44
C PRO A 392 37.84 51.24 -49.02
N GLU A 393 38.17 50.18 -48.28
CA GLU A 393 37.97 48.77 -48.65
C GLU A 393 36.49 48.39 -48.64
N ARG A 394 35.74 48.86 -47.64
CA ARG A 394 34.30 48.59 -47.52
C ARG A 394 33.50 49.43 -48.51
N LEU A 395 33.93 50.66 -48.75
CA LEU A 395 33.36 51.50 -49.80
C LEU A 395 33.66 50.92 -51.18
N ALA A 396 34.85 50.35 -51.42
CA ALA A 396 35.15 49.60 -52.63
C ALA A 396 34.23 48.38 -52.78
N GLN A 397 33.96 47.66 -51.69
CA GLN A 397 33.00 46.56 -51.67
C GLN A 397 31.56 47.03 -51.93
N GLU A 398 31.10 48.12 -51.34
CA GLU A 398 29.74 48.64 -51.60
C GLU A 398 29.61 49.24 -53.00
N ARG A 399 30.67 49.84 -53.55
CA ARG A 399 30.72 50.22 -54.96
C ARG A 399 30.69 49.00 -55.87
N LEU A 400 31.42 47.93 -55.54
CA LEU A 400 31.32 46.66 -56.24
C LEU A 400 29.89 46.09 -56.14
N ASN A 401 29.25 46.16 -54.98
CA ASN A 401 27.88 45.69 -54.76
C ASN A 401 26.83 46.54 -55.51
N ALA A 402 27.03 47.87 -55.53
CA ALA A 402 26.24 48.82 -56.32
C ALA A 402 26.42 48.55 -57.81
N LEU A 403 27.66 48.23 -58.23
CA LEU A 403 28.00 47.96 -59.63
C LEU A 403 27.31 46.68 -60.10
N HIS A 404 27.15 45.75 -59.16
CA HIS A 404 26.38 44.55 -59.35
C HIS A 404 24.87 44.75 -59.19
N GLU A 405 24.38 45.99 -59.07
CA GLU A 405 22.95 46.32 -59.04
C GLU A 405 22.19 45.63 -57.88
N SER A 406 22.95 44.92 -57.02
CA SER A 406 22.51 44.00 -55.97
C SER A 406 22.04 44.75 -54.74
N ARG A 407 22.47 46.01 -54.65
CA ARG A 407 21.95 47.00 -53.76
C ARG A 407 22.21 48.33 -54.46
N ASN A 408 21.15 49.00 -54.88
CA ASN A 408 21.25 50.30 -55.54
C ASN A 408 20.71 51.41 -54.64
N TYR A 409 20.56 51.11 -53.36
CA TYR A 409 20.12 52.01 -52.34
C TYR A 409 20.94 51.75 -51.10
N PHE A 410 21.57 52.82 -50.65
CA PHE A 410 22.50 52.82 -49.55
C PHE A 410 22.12 53.96 -48.61
N GLN A 411 22.35 53.74 -47.33
CA GLN A 411 22.36 54.82 -46.37
C GLN A 411 23.79 54.96 -45.89
N PHE A 412 24.36 56.15 -46.08
CA PHE A 412 25.74 56.46 -45.74
C PHE A 412 25.80 57.74 -44.91
N GLU A 413 26.89 57.95 -44.19
CA GLU A 413 27.23 59.24 -43.62
C GLU A 413 28.23 59.94 -44.54
N HIS A 414 27.88 61.12 -45.04
CA HIS A 414 28.72 61.93 -45.91
C HIS A 414 29.26 63.16 -45.18
N ARG A 415 30.45 63.63 -45.58
CA ARG A 415 31.16 64.79 -45.04
C ARG A 415 31.20 65.94 -46.04
N LEU A 416 30.83 67.14 -45.61
CA LEU A 416 30.87 68.38 -46.42
C LEU A 416 32.24 69.08 -46.34
N ALA A 417 32.51 70.03 -47.25
CA ALA A 417 33.74 70.84 -47.24
C ALA A 417 33.92 71.68 -45.96
N SER A 418 32.83 72.06 -45.29
CA SER A 418 32.84 72.73 -43.97
C SER A 418 33.31 71.83 -42.83
N GLY A 419 33.29 70.50 -43.02
CA GLY A 419 33.60 69.48 -42.01
C GLY A 419 32.38 68.78 -41.39
N ASP A 420 31.16 69.28 -41.63
CA ASP A 420 29.91 68.71 -41.09
C ASP A 420 29.60 67.31 -41.66
N LEU A 421 28.94 66.47 -40.84
CA LEU A 421 28.50 65.11 -41.21
C LEU A 421 26.98 65.05 -41.42
N ARG A 422 26.53 64.34 -42.46
CA ARG A 422 25.11 64.19 -42.85
C ARG A 422 24.76 62.73 -43.15
N ASP A 423 23.63 62.26 -42.63
CA ASP A 423 23.03 60.98 -43.00
C ASP A 423 22.32 61.13 -44.35
N VAL A 424 22.80 60.41 -45.36
CA VAL A 424 22.29 60.48 -46.72
C VAL A 424 21.80 59.14 -47.24
N GLU A 425 20.71 59.17 -47.99
CA GLU A 425 20.19 58.08 -48.80
C GLU A 425 20.72 58.18 -50.22
N VAL A 426 21.58 57.24 -50.60
CA VAL A 426 22.26 57.19 -51.89
C VAL A 426 21.70 56.05 -52.73
N HIS A 427 21.04 56.41 -53.82
CA HIS A 427 20.58 55.44 -54.80
C HIS A 427 21.59 55.31 -55.94
N SER A 428 22.41 54.26 -55.93
CA SER A 428 23.44 54.01 -56.95
C SER A 428 23.02 52.92 -57.92
N THR A 429 22.61 53.32 -59.11
CA THR A 429 22.27 52.41 -60.20
C THR A 429 23.49 52.28 -61.14
N PRO A 430 24.01 51.07 -61.38
CA PRO A 430 25.01 50.87 -62.40
C PRO A 430 24.40 51.15 -63.76
N ILE A 431 25.11 51.94 -64.55
CA ILE A 431 24.78 52.21 -65.94
C ILE A 431 25.84 51.54 -66.81
N GLN A 432 25.39 50.78 -67.80
CA GLN A 432 26.27 50.13 -68.75
C GLN A 432 26.79 51.18 -69.74
N SER A 433 28.11 51.38 -69.78
CA SER A 433 28.79 52.22 -70.78
C SER A 433 29.67 51.36 -71.68
N HIS A 434 30.10 51.91 -72.83
CA HIS A 434 30.89 51.20 -73.85
C HIS A 434 32.27 50.73 -73.35
N ASP A 435 32.76 51.30 -72.24
CA ASP A 435 34.10 51.10 -71.65
C ASP A 435 34.08 50.51 -70.23
N GLY A 436 33.00 49.81 -69.86
CA GLY A 436 32.81 49.21 -68.54
C GLY A 436 31.81 49.97 -67.68
N ALA A 437 31.22 49.26 -66.71
CA ALA A 437 30.09 49.77 -65.94
C ALA A 437 30.47 50.97 -65.06
N ARG A 438 29.60 51.98 -65.02
CA ARG A 438 29.72 53.17 -64.16
C ARG A 438 28.58 53.19 -63.16
N LEU A 439 28.75 53.91 -62.06
CA LEU A 439 27.73 54.04 -61.04
C LEU A 439 27.10 55.41 -61.06
N LEU A 440 25.85 55.51 -61.50
CA LEU A 440 25.04 56.72 -61.31
C LEU A 440 24.42 56.70 -59.92
N SER A 441 24.82 57.64 -59.07
CA SER A 441 24.43 57.73 -57.66
C SER A 441 23.64 59.01 -57.41
N ILE A 442 22.40 58.87 -56.90
CA ILE A 442 21.53 59.98 -56.51
C ILE A 442 21.51 60.10 -54.98
N VAL A 443 21.82 61.26 -54.42
CA VAL A 443 21.98 61.47 -52.97
C VAL A 443 20.85 62.34 -52.40
N HIS A 444 20.22 61.90 -51.31
CA HIS A 444 19.23 62.65 -50.54
C HIS A 444 19.65 62.80 -49.07
N ASP A 445 19.58 63.99 -48.50
CA ASP A 445 19.81 64.20 -47.07
C ASP A 445 18.58 63.80 -46.24
N VAL A 446 18.76 62.90 -45.27
CA VAL A 446 17.68 62.37 -44.42
C VAL A 446 17.98 62.48 -42.92
N THR A 447 18.99 63.27 -42.55
CA THR A 447 19.54 63.36 -41.18
C THR A 447 18.46 63.65 -40.13
N ASP A 448 17.68 64.72 -40.30
CA ASP A 448 16.66 65.12 -39.32
C ASP A 448 15.49 64.11 -39.25
N ARG A 449 15.19 63.44 -40.36
CA ARG A 449 14.08 62.48 -40.47
C ARG A 449 14.40 61.17 -39.74
N ASN A 450 15.59 60.63 -39.96
CA ASN A 450 15.98 59.31 -39.42
C ASN A 450 16.18 59.33 -37.90
N LEU A 451 16.70 60.43 -37.34
CA LEU A 451 16.88 60.59 -35.89
C LEU A 451 15.53 60.60 -35.15
N ALA A 452 14.52 61.26 -35.71
CA ALA A 452 13.18 61.29 -35.13
C ALA A 452 12.45 59.94 -35.26
N GLN A 453 12.55 59.29 -36.41
CA GLN A 453 11.82 58.06 -36.70
C GLN A 453 12.36 56.84 -35.93
N LYS A 454 13.68 56.68 -35.82
CA LYS A 454 14.29 55.57 -35.06
C LYS A 454 13.94 55.68 -33.58
N ARG A 455 14.02 56.88 -33.01
CA ARG A 455 13.72 57.13 -31.59
C ARG A 455 12.25 56.87 -31.25
N LEU A 456 11.33 57.26 -32.14
CA LEU A 456 9.90 57.03 -31.93
C LEU A 456 9.52 55.55 -32.06
N ARG A 457 10.06 54.82 -33.06
CA ARG A 457 9.71 53.42 -33.31
C ARG A 457 10.25 52.49 -32.22
N GLN A 458 11.48 52.74 -31.76
CA GLN A 458 12.07 51.97 -30.66
C GLN A 458 11.25 52.09 -29.38
N VAL A 459 10.85 53.31 -28.99
CA VAL A 459 10.04 53.53 -27.79
C VAL A 459 8.66 52.87 -27.92
N LEU A 460 8.03 52.90 -29.10
CA LEU A 460 6.72 52.28 -29.30
C LEU A 460 6.77 50.74 -29.31
N ASP A 461 7.80 50.13 -29.89
CA ASP A 461 7.94 48.67 -29.93
C ASP A 461 8.34 48.12 -28.55
N GLU A 462 9.22 48.82 -27.82
CA GLU A 462 9.55 48.50 -26.43
C GLU A 462 8.32 48.58 -25.52
N GLN A 463 7.52 49.65 -25.62
CA GLN A 463 6.28 49.78 -24.85
C GLN A 463 5.27 48.67 -25.17
N LYS A 464 5.06 48.34 -26.45
CA LYS A 464 4.14 47.27 -26.85
C LYS A 464 4.57 45.89 -26.36
N ALA A 465 5.87 45.58 -26.41
CA ALA A 465 6.40 44.30 -25.94
C ALA A 465 6.28 44.14 -24.42
N ILE A 466 6.50 45.22 -23.66
CA ILE A 466 6.34 45.23 -22.19
C ILE A 466 4.87 45.05 -21.80
N LEU A 467 3.95 45.72 -22.51
CA LEU A 467 2.52 45.70 -22.18
C LEU A 467 1.80 44.42 -22.63
N ASN A 468 2.27 43.73 -23.67
CA ASN A 468 1.62 42.52 -24.23
C ASN A 468 2.21 41.19 -23.74
N ASN A 469 2.94 41.19 -22.62
CA ASN A 469 3.45 39.96 -22.04
C ASN A 469 2.31 39.16 -21.35
N ASP A 470 2.22 37.85 -21.59
CA ASP A 470 1.23 36.94 -20.99
C ASP A 470 1.33 36.80 -19.45
N LEU A 471 2.42 37.29 -18.84
CA LEU A 471 2.69 37.13 -17.41
C LEU A 471 1.97 38.13 -16.48
N ILE A 472 1.72 39.36 -16.94
CA ILE A 472 1.17 40.43 -16.09
C ILE A 472 -0.06 41.01 -16.75
N GLY A 473 -1.22 40.85 -16.11
CA GLY A 473 -2.42 41.56 -16.52
C GLY A 473 -2.27 43.04 -16.16
N ILE A 474 -2.45 43.94 -17.11
CA ILE A 474 -2.41 45.38 -16.88
C ILE A 474 -3.75 45.97 -17.31
N VAL A 475 -4.37 46.74 -16.43
CA VAL A 475 -5.64 47.40 -16.71
C VAL A 475 -5.58 48.87 -16.30
N THR A 476 -6.19 49.73 -17.10
CA THR A 476 -6.43 51.12 -16.75
C THR A 476 -7.92 51.30 -16.50
N THR A 477 -8.28 51.85 -15.34
CA THR A 477 -9.66 52.09 -14.95
C THR A 477 -9.93 53.57 -14.77
N LEU A 478 -11.15 54.02 -15.06
CA LEU A 478 -11.67 55.33 -14.72
C LEU A 478 -12.86 55.10 -13.79
N ASN A 479 -12.79 55.60 -12.56
CA ASN A 479 -13.84 55.39 -11.54
C ASN A 479 -14.26 53.91 -11.40
N ARG A 480 -13.28 53.02 -11.28
CA ARG A 480 -13.46 51.54 -11.17
C ARG A 480 -14.07 50.86 -12.41
N THR A 481 -14.20 51.56 -13.53
CA THR A 481 -14.61 50.99 -14.83
C THR A 481 -13.40 50.81 -15.72
N ILE A 482 -13.26 49.63 -16.34
CA ILE A 482 -12.12 49.29 -17.20
C ILE A 482 -12.18 50.11 -18.49
N VAL A 483 -11.15 50.90 -18.76
CA VAL A 483 -11.03 51.73 -19.97
C VAL A 483 -10.14 51.04 -21.01
N TRP A 484 -9.15 50.30 -20.52
CA TRP A 484 -8.22 49.53 -21.34
C TRP A 484 -7.67 48.38 -20.52
N ALA A 485 -7.51 47.22 -21.14
CA ALA A 485 -6.85 46.04 -20.59
C ALA A 485 -5.87 45.50 -21.61
N ASN A 486 -4.75 44.95 -21.16
CA ASN A 486 -3.89 44.17 -22.03
C ASN A 486 -4.46 42.74 -22.23
N PRO A 487 -4.02 42.02 -23.27
CA PRO A 487 -4.51 40.66 -23.55
C PRO A 487 -4.29 39.67 -22.40
N ALA A 488 -3.21 39.83 -21.63
CA ALA A 488 -2.91 38.97 -20.50
C ALA A 488 -3.97 39.04 -19.39
N PHE A 489 -4.49 40.24 -19.09
CA PHE A 489 -5.56 40.41 -18.11
C PHE A 489 -6.87 39.75 -18.57
N GLU A 490 -7.22 39.90 -19.85
CA GLU A 490 -8.43 39.31 -20.44
C GLU A 490 -8.34 37.78 -20.44
N HIS A 491 -7.20 37.21 -20.86
CA HIS A 491 -6.94 35.77 -20.80
C HIS A 491 -6.95 35.21 -19.38
N MET A 492 -6.33 35.90 -18.42
CA MET A 492 -6.25 35.49 -17.01
C MET A 492 -7.63 35.31 -16.38
N LEU A 493 -8.59 36.18 -16.75
CA LEU A 493 -9.97 36.15 -16.24
C LEU A 493 -10.95 35.38 -17.15
N GLY A 494 -10.49 34.86 -18.30
CA GLY A 494 -11.30 34.09 -19.23
C GLY A 494 -12.25 34.91 -20.12
N TYR A 495 -11.95 36.19 -20.32
CA TYR A 495 -12.69 37.09 -21.22
C TYR A 495 -12.06 37.14 -22.62
N GLN A 496 -12.88 37.42 -23.63
CA GLN A 496 -12.40 37.62 -25.00
C GLN A 496 -11.77 39.01 -25.17
N ALA A 497 -10.94 39.16 -26.21
CA ALA A 497 -10.22 40.40 -26.46
C ALA A 497 -11.17 41.60 -26.63
N GLY A 498 -10.98 42.65 -25.83
CA GLY A 498 -11.80 43.87 -25.80
C GLY A 498 -13.13 43.73 -25.05
N GLU A 499 -13.48 42.56 -24.52
CA GLU A 499 -14.77 42.31 -23.84
C GLU A 499 -14.87 43.07 -22.51
N LEU A 500 -13.75 43.31 -21.84
CA LEU A 500 -13.72 44.01 -20.55
C LEU A 500 -13.77 45.53 -20.69
N LYS A 501 -13.66 46.09 -21.90
CA LYS A 501 -13.68 47.53 -22.11
C LYS A 501 -15.07 48.12 -21.81
N GLY A 502 -15.12 49.06 -20.87
CA GLY A 502 -16.34 49.70 -20.38
C GLY A 502 -17.05 48.93 -19.26
N VAL A 503 -16.52 47.78 -18.84
CA VAL A 503 -17.11 46.96 -17.79
C VAL A 503 -16.62 47.41 -16.41
N SER A 504 -17.51 47.40 -15.42
CA SER A 504 -17.12 47.66 -14.03
C SER A 504 -16.22 46.55 -13.51
N THR A 505 -15.16 46.91 -12.78
CA THR A 505 -14.27 45.93 -12.13
C THR A 505 -15.00 44.99 -11.16
N ARG A 506 -16.22 45.33 -10.73
CA ARG A 506 -17.08 44.51 -9.86
C ARG A 506 -17.27 43.09 -10.35
N VAL A 507 -17.33 42.86 -11.66
CA VAL A 507 -17.52 41.52 -12.25
C VAL A 507 -16.36 40.55 -11.97
N ASN A 508 -15.22 41.07 -11.53
CA ASN A 508 -14.02 40.28 -11.25
C ASN A 508 -13.93 39.86 -9.77
N TYR A 509 -14.90 40.22 -8.91
CA TYR A 509 -14.87 39.91 -7.48
C TYR A 509 -15.90 38.85 -7.13
N PRO A 510 -15.60 37.96 -6.16
CA PRO A 510 -16.52 36.90 -5.73
C PRO A 510 -17.79 37.43 -5.06
N SER A 511 -17.73 38.63 -4.48
CA SER A 511 -18.86 39.26 -3.80
C SER A 511 -18.75 40.79 -3.82
N ASP A 512 -19.88 41.45 -3.57
CA ASP A 512 -19.95 42.89 -3.39
C ASP A 512 -19.14 43.36 -2.19
N GLU A 513 -19.08 42.55 -1.14
CA GLU A 513 -18.29 42.83 0.06
C GLU A 513 -16.78 42.86 -0.27
N ALA A 514 -16.29 41.90 -1.05
CA ALA A 514 -14.90 41.86 -1.51
C ALA A 514 -14.56 43.06 -2.40
N TYR A 515 -15.49 43.46 -3.28
CA TYR A 515 -15.35 44.64 -4.12
C TYR A 515 -15.28 45.94 -3.30
N GLU A 516 -16.12 46.11 -2.28
CA GLU A 516 -16.09 47.31 -1.42
C GLU A 516 -14.90 47.33 -0.46
N ALA A 517 -14.46 46.15 0.02
CA ALA A 517 -13.28 46.03 0.87
C ALA A 517 -12.01 46.53 0.18
N LEU A 518 -11.78 46.13 -1.09
CA LEU A 518 -10.66 46.68 -1.86
C LEU A 518 -10.84 48.18 -2.14
N GLY A 519 -12.06 48.61 -2.46
CA GLY A 519 -12.39 50.02 -2.66
C GLY A 519 -11.93 50.90 -1.49
N THR A 520 -12.29 50.47 -0.28
CA THR A 520 -11.98 51.13 0.98
C THR A 520 -10.49 51.07 1.32
N ALA A 521 -9.81 49.96 1.03
CA ALA A 521 -8.39 49.79 1.33
C ALA A 521 -7.47 50.52 0.33
N ALA A 522 -7.80 50.50 -0.96
CA ALA A 522 -6.90 50.95 -2.01
C ALA A 522 -7.08 52.42 -2.39
N TYR A 523 -8.32 52.90 -2.61
CA TYR A 523 -8.53 54.23 -3.20
C TYR A 523 -8.07 55.40 -2.30
N PRO A 524 -8.12 55.34 -0.96
CA PRO A 524 -7.46 56.34 -0.11
C PRO A 524 -5.93 56.38 -0.28
N VAL A 525 -5.30 55.21 -0.46
CA VAL A 525 -3.84 55.10 -0.68
C VAL A 525 -3.46 55.67 -2.05
N LEU A 526 -4.26 55.35 -3.09
CA LEU A 526 -4.08 55.87 -4.44
C LEU A 526 -4.29 57.39 -4.50
N ALA A 527 -5.31 57.92 -3.81
CA ALA A 527 -5.59 59.34 -3.74
C ALA A 527 -4.47 60.13 -3.04
N ALA A 528 -3.77 59.50 -2.10
CA ALA A 528 -2.56 60.03 -1.47
C ALA A 528 -1.30 59.93 -2.36
N GLY A 529 -1.43 59.47 -3.61
CA GLY A 529 -0.33 59.32 -4.56
C GLY A 529 0.63 58.17 -4.23
N LYS A 530 0.18 57.18 -3.43
CA LYS A 530 0.99 56.00 -3.08
C LYS A 530 0.54 54.78 -3.88
N VAL A 531 1.47 53.87 -4.12
CA VAL A 531 1.19 52.57 -4.74
C VAL A 531 0.52 51.66 -3.71
N PHE A 532 -0.62 51.09 -4.08
CA PHE A 532 -1.30 50.06 -3.31
C PHE A 532 -0.82 48.67 -3.76
N ARG A 533 -0.62 47.74 -2.82
CA ARG A 533 -0.33 46.33 -3.11
C ARG A 533 -1.11 45.43 -2.17
N SER A 534 -1.69 44.35 -2.69
CA SER A 534 -2.37 43.32 -1.90
C SER A 534 -2.51 42.03 -2.68
N GLN A 535 -2.70 40.92 -1.99
CA GLN A 535 -3.15 39.67 -2.61
C GLN A 535 -4.66 39.57 -2.40
N ILE A 536 -5.40 39.33 -3.47
CA ILE A 536 -6.87 39.28 -3.43
C ILE A 536 -7.39 38.15 -4.29
N GLU A 537 -8.55 37.65 -3.90
CA GLU A 537 -9.29 36.65 -4.66
C GLU A 537 -10.22 37.34 -5.65
N HIS A 538 -10.12 36.92 -6.91
CA HIS A 538 -10.97 37.31 -8.01
C HIS A 538 -11.74 36.10 -8.54
N VAL A 539 -12.73 36.37 -9.40
CA VAL A 539 -13.46 35.33 -10.14
C VAL A 539 -13.28 35.51 -11.64
N ARG A 540 -13.13 34.38 -12.32
CA ARG A 540 -13.15 34.28 -13.78
C ARG A 540 -14.58 34.36 -14.30
N LYS A 541 -14.72 34.56 -15.61
CA LYS A 541 -16.03 34.62 -16.28
C LYS A 541 -16.91 33.39 -16.07
N ASP A 542 -16.31 32.21 -15.89
CA ASP A 542 -16.98 30.93 -15.65
C ASP A 542 -17.33 30.69 -14.15
N GLY A 543 -16.99 31.63 -13.27
CA GLY A 543 -17.18 31.54 -11.83
C GLY A 543 -16.02 30.85 -11.08
N GLN A 544 -14.96 30.43 -11.76
CA GLN A 544 -13.79 29.86 -11.09
C GLN A 544 -13.02 30.93 -10.32
N HIS A 545 -12.64 30.60 -9.07
CA HIS A 545 -11.84 31.48 -8.22
C HIS A 545 -10.37 31.50 -8.66
N ILE A 546 -9.75 32.68 -8.61
CA ILE A 546 -8.34 32.91 -8.97
C ILE A 546 -7.70 33.87 -7.95
N TRP A 547 -6.50 33.54 -7.47
CA TRP A 547 -5.76 34.40 -6.55
C TRP A 547 -4.79 35.29 -7.31
N LEU A 548 -4.91 36.60 -7.12
CA LEU A 548 -4.10 37.60 -7.82
C LEU A 548 -3.29 38.44 -6.82
N ASP A 549 -2.01 38.60 -7.11
CA ASP A 549 -1.20 39.67 -6.51
C ASP A 549 -1.42 40.95 -7.31
N VAL A 550 -1.97 41.97 -6.66
CA VAL A 550 -2.45 43.20 -7.31
C VAL A 550 -1.65 44.39 -6.85
N SER A 551 -1.33 45.27 -7.79
CA SER A 551 -0.72 46.55 -7.53
C SER A 551 -1.45 47.65 -8.29
N GLY A 552 -1.67 48.80 -7.66
CA GLY A 552 -2.41 49.91 -8.25
C GLY A 552 -1.74 51.26 -8.01
N GLU A 553 -1.86 52.18 -8.97
CA GLU A 553 -1.42 53.58 -8.86
C GLU A 553 -2.40 54.53 -9.59
N MET A 554 -2.55 55.77 -9.12
CA MET A 554 -3.37 56.80 -9.77
C MET A 554 -2.60 57.47 -10.93
N LEU A 555 -3.20 57.54 -12.11
CA LEU A 555 -2.65 58.21 -13.29
C LEU A 555 -3.09 59.67 -13.34
N GLY A 556 -2.21 60.57 -12.88
CA GLY A 556 -2.47 62.02 -12.84
C GLY A 556 -3.32 62.44 -11.64
N GLN A 557 -2.97 63.56 -10.99
CA GLN A 557 -3.70 64.02 -9.82
C GLN A 557 -5.11 64.49 -10.20
N GLY A 558 -6.14 63.90 -9.59
CA GLY A 558 -7.54 64.31 -9.75
C GLY A 558 -8.26 63.82 -11.01
N SER A 559 -7.64 62.97 -11.83
CA SER A 559 -8.26 62.44 -13.08
C SER A 559 -9.32 61.35 -12.85
N GLY A 560 -9.28 60.69 -11.69
CA GLY A 560 -10.07 59.48 -11.41
C GLY A 560 -9.60 58.23 -12.17
N GLN A 561 -8.49 58.31 -12.90
CA GLN A 561 -7.93 57.24 -13.70
C GLN A 561 -6.80 56.53 -12.92
N SER A 562 -6.81 55.20 -12.87
CA SER A 562 -5.79 54.40 -12.17
C SER A 562 -5.29 53.24 -13.03
N LEU A 563 -4.00 52.93 -12.90
CA LEU A 563 -3.34 51.79 -13.52
C LEU A 563 -3.22 50.65 -12.50
N TRP A 564 -3.53 49.42 -12.90
CA TRP A 564 -3.37 48.24 -12.06
C TRP A 564 -2.63 47.12 -12.78
N GLY A 565 -1.74 46.44 -12.06
CA GLY A 565 -1.05 45.23 -12.48
C GLY A 565 -1.49 44.01 -11.66
N PHE A 566 -1.65 42.86 -12.31
CA PHE A 566 -2.15 41.61 -11.76
C PHE A 566 -1.21 40.45 -12.12
N VAL A 567 -0.86 39.63 -11.13
CA VAL A 567 -0.08 38.40 -11.32
C VAL A 567 -0.85 37.23 -10.71
N ASP A 568 -1.03 36.15 -11.49
CA ASP A 568 -1.68 34.93 -11.00
C ASP A 568 -0.75 34.18 -10.01
N ILE A 569 -1.21 34.03 -8.77
CA ILE A 569 -0.51 33.29 -7.70
C ILE A 569 -1.27 32.04 -7.26
N THR A 570 -2.30 31.61 -8.00
CA THR A 570 -3.19 30.49 -7.64
C THR A 570 -2.43 29.19 -7.40
N ALA A 571 -1.47 28.85 -8.28
CA ALA A 571 -0.63 27.66 -8.11
C ALA A 571 0.24 27.71 -6.85
N ARG A 572 0.69 28.92 -6.45
CA ARG A 572 1.53 29.12 -5.25
C ARG A 572 0.71 28.96 -3.97
N VAL A 573 -0.49 29.54 -3.93
CA VAL A 573 -1.38 29.48 -2.75
C VAL A 573 -1.89 28.06 -2.53
N LEU A 574 -2.42 27.41 -3.57
CA LEU A 574 -2.92 26.02 -3.48
C LEU A 574 -1.81 25.01 -3.18
N GLY A 575 -0.59 25.24 -3.69
CA GLY A 575 0.57 24.41 -3.40
C GLY A 575 0.99 24.46 -1.92
N ALA A 576 0.99 25.65 -1.32
CA ALA A 576 1.34 25.84 0.09
C ALA A 576 0.33 25.15 1.03
N GLU A 577 -0.97 25.28 0.77
CA GLU A 577 -2.02 24.60 1.57
C GLU A 577 -1.95 23.08 1.46
N LYS A 578 -1.62 22.55 0.27
CA LYS A 578 -1.51 21.11 0.04
C LYS A 578 -0.30 20.51 0.77
N ILE A 579 0.82 21.23 0.81
CA ILE A 579 2.00 20.84 1.59
C ILE A 579 1.68 20.85 3.09
N ASP A 580 1.02 21.90 3.60
CA ASP A 580 0.66 21.98 5.02
C ASP A 580 -0.32 20.87 5.44
N THR A 581 -1.29 20.56 4.58
CA THR A 581 -2.25 19.46 4.83
C THR A 581 -1.54 18.10 4.83
N LEU A 582 -0.65 17.84 3.88
CA LEU A 582 0.15 16.62 3.83
C LEU A 582 1.07 16.50 5.04
N MET A 583 1.69 17.60 5.48
CA MET A 583 2.53 17.63 6.68
C MET A 583 1.73 17.32 7.95
N ARG A 584 0.52 17.88 8.09
CA ARG A 584 -0.38 17.55 9.21
C ARG A 584 -0.82 16.09 9.19
N GLN A 585 -1.14 15.53 8.02
CA GLN A 585 -1.49 14.13 7.86
C GLN A 585 -0.32 13.20 8.20
N GLN A 586 0.89 13.48 7.69
CA GLN A 586 2.09 12.70 7.99
C GLN A 586 2.41 12.74 9.48
N LYS A 587 2.31 13.92 10.12
CA LYS A 587 2.53 14.07 11.56
C LYS A 587 1.50 13.29 12.40
N ALA A 588 0.24 13.20 11.95
CA ALA A 588 -0.78 12.42 12.63
C ALA A 588 -0.52 10.90 12.52
N ILE A 589 -0.07 10.41 11.37
CA ILE A 589 0.29 9.00 11.16
C ILE A 589 1.51 8.61 12.02
N LEU A 590 2.51 9.49 12.07
CA LEU A 590 3.72 9.28 12.87
C LEU A 590 3.47 9.39 14.38
N ASN A 591 2.46 10.14 14.83
CA ASN A 591 2.13 10.32 16.24
C ASN A 591 1.10 9.32 16.79
N ASN A 592 0.93 8.16 16.16
CA ASN A 592 0.09 7.08 16.72
C ASN A 592 0.72 6.52 18.00
N GLU A 593 -0.10 6.18 19.00
CA GLU A 593 0.31 5.62 20.30
C GLU A 593 0.83 4.18 20.23
N LEU A 594 0.55 3.45 19.14
CA LEU A 594 0.82 2.00 19.04
C LEU A 594 2.21 1.62 18.53
N VAL A 595 2.79 2.43 17.64
CA VAL A 595 4.04 2.09 16.95
C VAL A 595 5.10 3.11 17.32
N GLY A 596 6.13 2.66 18.04
CA GLY A 596 7.30 3.48 18.31
C GLY A 596 8.14 3.60 17.03
N ILE A 597 8.38 4.81 16.57
CA ILE A 597 9.21 5.08 15.39
C ILE A 597 10.38 5.94 15.83
N MET A 598 11.59 5.54 15.47
CA MET A 598 12.78 6.36 15.63
C MET A 598 13.65 6.36 14.37
N THR A 599 14.38 7.44 14.16
CA THR A 599 15.52 7.48 13.25
C THR A 599 16.81 7.48 14.05
N ALA A 600 17.81 6.80 13.53
CA ALA A 600 19.13 6.75 14.13
C ALA A 600 20.23 6.92 13.08
N ARG A 601 21.25 7.71 13.44
CA ARG A 601 22.50 7.86 12.69
C ARG A 601 23.64 7.38 13.58
N GLU A 602 24.53 6.55 13.04
CA GLU A 602 25.66 5.98 13.80
C GLU A 602 25.24 5.35 15.15
N ARG A 603 24.08 4.67 15.17
CA ARG A 603 23.47 4.05 16.37
C ARG A 603 23.12 5.04 17.50
N THR A 604 22.93 6.31 17.15
CA THR A 604 22.43 7.36 18.04
C THR A 604 21.09 7.86 17.54
N ILE A 605 20.13 8.03 18.45
CA ILE A 605 18.76 8.44 18.10
C ILE A 605 18.77 9.91 17.67
N GLU A 606 18.27 10.21 16.47
CA GLU A 606 18.14 11.60 15.99
C GLU A 606 16.74 12.15 16.21
N TRP A 607 15.74 11.28 16.05
CA TRP A 607 14.36 11.64 16.23
C TRP A 607 13.57 10.40 16.66
N ALA A 608 12.58 10.61 17.50
CA ALA A 608 11.63 9.58 17.91
C ALA A 608 10.24 10.18 18.00
N ASN A 609 9.21 9.38 17.73
CA ASN A 609 7.83 9.76 17.97
C ASN A 609 7.44 9.58 19.45
N PRO A 610 6.32 10.18 19.91
CA PRO A 610 5.87 10.05 21.30
C PRO A 610 5.59 8.61 21.75
N ALA A 611 5.16 7.73 20.85
CA ALA A 611 4.94 6.32 21.18
C ALA A 611 6.24 5.59 21.50
N PHE A 612 7.33 5.89 20.79
CA PHE A 612 8.64 5.31 21.10
C PHE A 612 9.14 5.79 22.46
N GLU A 613 8.98 7.09 22.76
CA GLU A 613 9.34 7.66 24.06
C GLU A 613 8.55 7.01 25.20
N THR A 614 7.24 6.89 25.04
CA THR A 614 6.35 6.23 26.02
C THR A 614 6.70 4.76 26.18
N MET A 615 6.95 4.05 25.08
CA MET A 615 7.34 2.63 25.09
C MET A 615 8.68 2.43 25.81
N PHE A 616 9.68 3.27 25.62
CA PHE A 616 10.94 3.13 26.34
C PHE A 616 10.94 3.78 27.74
N GLY A 617 9.84 4.46 28.12
CA GLY A 617 9.68 5.09 29.45
C GLY A 617 10.44 6.41 29.60
N TYR A 618 10.70 7.11 28.50
CA TYR A 618 11.39 8.41 28.48
C TYR A 618 10.40 9.57 28.36
N ALA A 619 10.80 10.74 28.86
CA ALA A 619 10.00 11.96 28.70
C ALA A 619 10.11 12.50 27.26
N PRO A 620 9.12 13.28 26.78
CA PRO A 620 9.16 13.85 25.44
C PRO A 620 10.42 14.69 25.18
N GLY A 621 11.12 14.39 24.09
CA GLY A 621 12.37 15.02 23.67
C GLY A 621 13.63 14.50 24.35
N GLU A 622 13.52 13.58 25.31
CA GLU A 622 14.67 13.10 26.09
C GLU A 622 15.55 12.10 25.32
N LEU A 623 14.98 11.41 24.32
CA LEU A 623 15.68 10.37 23.55
C LEU A 623 16.56 10.92 22.42
N VAL A 624 16.42 12.18 22.04
CA VAL A 624 17.25 12.78 20.99
C VAL A 624 18.71 12.89 21.46
N GLY A 625 19.63 12.31 20.68
CA GLY A 625 21.05 12.23 20.99
C GLY A 625 21.44 11.08 21.93
N VAL A 626 20.48 10.27 22.39
CA VAL A 626 20.75 9.11 23.26
C VAL A 626 21.25 7.93 22.41
N PRO A 627 22.35 7.25 22.81
CA PRO A 627 22.78 6.03 22.14
C PRO A 627 21.73 4.93 22.27
N VAL A 628 21.43 4.22 21.18
CA VAL A 628 20.43 3.12 21.21
C VAL A 628 20.84 1.99 22.16
N ARG A 629 22.12 1.91 22.54
CA ARG A 629 22.67 0.95 23.51
C ARG A 629 21.88 0.92 24.83
N ASN A 630 21.34 2.05 25.27
CA ASN A 630 20.63 2.14 26.55
C ASN A 630 19.33 1.33 26.58
N GLY A 631 18.79 0.94 25.42
CA GLY A 631 17.61 0.09 25.33
C GLY A 631 17.92 -1.42 25.42
N TYR A 632 19.17 -1.86 25.46
CA TYR A 632 19.52 -3.28 25.39
C TYR A 632 19.83 -3.89 26.77
N CYS A 633 19.45 -5.15 26.96
CA CYS A 633 19.64 -5.87 28.24
C CYS A 633 21.11 -6.16 28.59
N SER A 634 22.01 -6.21 27.60
CA SER A 634 23.46 -6.45 27.80
C SER A 634 24.28 -5.97 26.60
N ASP A 635 25.60 -5.84 26.78
CA ASP A 635 26.52 -5.52 25.69
C ASP A 635 26.56 -6.61 24.61
N GLU A 636 26.49 -7.87 25.02
CA GLU A 636 26.43 -9.00 24.07
C GLU A 636 25.16 -8.96 23.21
N ALA A 637 24.02 -8.61 23.81
CA ALA A 637 22.75 -8.42 23.13
C ALA A 637 22.82 -7.26 22.12
N TYR A 638 23.40 -6.12 22.52
CA TYR A 638 23.61 -4.95 21.66
C TYR A 638 24.51 -5.25 20.46
N GLU A 639 25.61 -5.98 20.66
CA GLU A 639 26.55 -6.34 19.60
C GLU A 639 25.96 -7.38 18.64
N THR A 640 25.27 -8.40 19.17
CA THR A 640 24.65 -9.45 18.36
C THR A 640 23.54 -8.89 17.48
N PHE A 641 22.67 -8.05 18.07
CA PHE A 641 21.65 -7.35 17.30
C PHE A 641 22.30 -6.44 16.25
N GLY A 642 23.30 -5.66 16.65
CA GLY A 642 24.02 -4.74 15.77
C GLY A 642 24.58 -5.43 14.53
N LYS A 643 25.30 -6.54 14.72
CA LYS A 643 25.90 -7.33 13.64
C LYS A 643 24.86 -7.86 12.65
N ASN A 644 23.75 -8.39 13.13
CA ASN A 644 22.72 -8.95 12.26
C ASN A 644 21.94 -7.83 11.56
N ALA A 645 21.45 -6.87 12.32
CA ALA A 645 20.51 -5.88 11.83
C ALA A 645 21.19 -4.86 10.89
N TYR A 646 22.33 -4.30 11.29
CA TYR A 646 23.02 -3.30 10.47
C TYR A 646 23.67 -3.91 9.22
N ALA A 647 24.10 -5.18 9.27
CA ALA A 647 24.59 -5.87 8.08
C ALA A 647 23.47 -6.12 7.05
N THR A 648 22.28 -6.53 7.50
CA THR A 648 21.12 -6.74 6.61
C THR A 648 20.66 -5.43 5.96
N ILE A 649 20.52 -4.36 6.75
CA ILE A 649 20.05 -3.08 6.20
C ILE A 649 21.11 -2.42 5.30
N ALA A 650 22.41 -2.60 5.58
CA ALA A 650 23.49 -2.12 4.71
C ALA A 650 23.44 -2.76 3.30
N LEU A 651 22.86 -3.95 3.16
CA LEU A 651 22.62 -4.61 1.88
C LEU A 651 21.33 -4.12 1.18
N GLY A 652 20.65 -3.11 1.72
CA GLY A 652 19.39 -2.55 1.20
C GLY A 652 18.14 -3.39 1.51
N GLN A 653 18.25 -4.38 2.40
CA GLN A 653 17.14 -5.22 2.82
C GLN A 653 16.50 -4.68 4.10
N SER A 654 15.22 -5.00 4.35
CA SER A 654 14.62 -4.74 5.66
C SER A 654 15.02 -5.83 6.66
N TYR A 655 15.34 -5.42 7.87
CA TYR A 655 15.57 -6.32 8.99
C TYR A 655 14.33 -6.33 9.89
N ARG A 656 13.89 -7.51 10.35
CA ARG A 656 12.81 -7.62 11.33
C ARG A 656 13.08 -8.78 12.28
N THR A 657 12.85 -8.57 13.56
CA THR A 657 12.99 -9.60 14.58
C THR A 657 12.20 -9.23 15.83
N GLU A 658 11.93 -10.22 16.69
CA GLU A 658 11.43 -9.98 18.04
C GLU A 658 12.60 -10.00 19.01
N PHE A 659 12.71 -8.97 19.85
CA PHE A 659 13.86 -8.80 20.73
C PHE A 659 13.44 -8.27 22.10
N GLU A 660 14.19 -8.67 23.14
CA GLU A 660 13.97 -8.20 24.51
C GLU A 660 14.77 -6.90 24.75
N TYR A 661 14.05 -5.84 25.12
CA TYR A 661 14.59 -4.51 25.40
C TYR A 661 14.38 -4.12 26.86
N LEU A 662 15.08 -3.06 27.25
CA LEU A 662 15.05 -2.45 28.57
C LEU A 662 14.40 -1.07 28.48
N ARG A 663 13.44 -0.80 29.36
CA ARG A 663 12.90 0.55 29.58
C ARG A 663 13.83 1.36 30.49
N LYS A 664 13.62 2.67 30.56
CA LYS A 664 14.40 3.60 31.40
C LYS A 664 14.42 3.20 32.88
N ASP A 665 13.34 2.63 33.40
CA ASP A 665 13.22 2.18 34.79
C ASP A 665 13.89 0.82 35.07
N GLY A 666 14.46 0.18 34.05
CA GLY A 666 15.08 -1.15 34.15
C GLY A 666 14.10 -2.32 33.97
N SER A 667 12.82 -2.07 33.74
CA SER A 667 11.87 -3.12 33.38
C SER A 667 12.15 -3.65 31.96
N ARG A 668 11.94 -4.95 31.77
CA ARG A 668 12.16 -5.63 30.48
C ARG A 668 10.84 -5.74 29.72
N PHE A 669 10.93 -5.65 28.41
CA PHE A 669 9.78 -5.82 27.53
C PHE A 669 10.20 -6.41 26.18
N PHE A 670 9.29 -7.09 25.51
CA PHE A 670 9.54 -7.62 24.17
C PHE A 670 9.01 -6.64 23.13
N ALA A 671 9.84 -6.35 22.12
CA ALA A 671 9.42 -5.57 20.96
C ALA A 671 9.62 -6.37 19.67
N ASP A 672 8.62 -6.35 18.80
CA ASP A 672 8.79 -6.66 17.38
C ASP A 672 9.36 -5.40 16.73
N VAL A 673 10.62 -5.51 16.31
CA VAL A 673 11.42 -4.41 15.77
C VAL A 673 11.66 -4.65 14.29
N SER A 674 11.42 -3.63 13.49
CA SER A 674 11.82 -3.61 12.07
C SER A 674 12.69 -2.39 11.77
N GLY A 675 13.68 -2.58 10.92
CA GLY A 675 14.66 -1.57 10.56
C GLY A 675 14.92 -1.53 9.06
N SER A 676 15.11 -0.33 8.52
CA SER A 676 15.52 -0.11 7.13
C SER A 676 16.46 1.09 7.00
N VAL A 677 17.20 1.15 5.89
CA VAL A 677 18.01 2.33 5.56
C VAL A 677 17.10 3.44 5.05
N LEU A 678 17.16 4.61 5.68
CA LEU A 678 16.46 5.81 5.22
C LEU A 678 17.32 6.56 4.19
N SER A 679 18.63 6.65 4.44
CA SER A 679 19.58 7.27 3.51
C SER A 679 20.96 6.62 3.63
N ALA A 680 21.37 5.93 2.55
CA ALA A 680 22.64 5.23 2.48
C ALA A 680 23.84 6.19 2.43
N SER A 681 23.67 7.42 1.93
CA SER A 681 24.73 8.42 1.86
C SER A 681 25.03 9.08 3.21
N THR A 682 24.05 9.15 4.10
CA THR A 682 24.18 9.78 5.42
C THR A 682 24.27 8.79 6.58
N GLY A 683 24.06 7.48 6.32
CA GLY A 683 24.06 6.44 7.34
C GLY A 683 22.83 6.46 8.25
N GLU A 684 21.75 7.10 7.81
CA GLU A 684 20.49 7.19 8.56
C GLU A 684 19.65 5.91 8.38
N SER A 685 19.12 5.43 9.50
CA SER A 685 18.26 4.26 9.58
C SER A 685 16.93 4.62 10.23
N LEU A 686 15.86 4.00 9.76
CA LEU A 686 14.52 4.10 10.33
C LEU A 686 14.20 2.80 11.05
N TRP A 687 13.68 2.90 12.27
CA TRP A 687 13.29 1.76 13.08
C TRP A 687 11.87 1.92 13.61
N CYS A 688 11.09 0.84 13.52
CA CYS A 688 9.73 0.74 14.02
C CYS A 688 9.66 -0.37 15.07
N PHE A 689 8.94 -0.10 16.17
CA PHE A 689 8.81 -0.95 17.34
C PHE A 689 7.33 -1.14 17.69
N ILE A 690 6.96 -2.38 17.95
CA ILE A 690 5.65 -2.75 18.49
C ILE A 690 5.90 -3.53 19.77
N ASP A 691 5.35 -3.08 20.89
CA ASP A 691 5.42 -3.81 22.15
C ASP A 691 4.56 -5.08 22.04
N VAL A 692 5.20 -6.24 22.15
CA VAL A 692 4.56 -7.56 22.05
C VAL A 692 4.64 -8.32 23.37
N THR A 693 4.93 -7.62 24.47
CA THR A 693 5.09 -8.23 25.80
C THR A 693 3.84 -8.96 26.25
N GLU A 694 2.66 -8.36 26.09
CA GLU A 694 1.40 -9.02 26.48
C GLU A 694 1.10 -10.24 25.62
N ARG A 695 1.39 -10.16 24.32
CA ARG A 695 1.27 -11.31 23.41
C ARG A 695 2.19 -12.45 23.85
N LYS A 696 3.45 -12.15 24.22
CA LYS A 696 4.40 -13.15 24.73
C LYS A 696 3.99 -13.73 26.09
N ARG A 697 3.44 -12.90 26.98
CA ARG A 697 2.92 -13.35 28.28
C ARG A 697 1.78 -14.35 28.09
N ILE A 698 0.83 -14.02 27.22
CA ILE A 698 -0.30 -14.89 26.88
C ILE A 698 0.19 -16.17 26.19
N GLU A 699 1.16 -16.10 25.27
CA GLU A 699 1.75 -17.28 24.62
C GLU A 699 2.37 -18.25 25.65
N LEU A 700 3.10 -17.70 26.63
CA LEU A 700 3.74 -18.48 27.68
C LEU A 700 2.73 -19.07 28.67
N GLU A 701 1.67 -18.31 28.99
CA GLU A 701 0.55 -18.73 29.82
C GLU A 701 -0.25 -19.86 29.15
N ILE A 702 -0.57 -19.74 27.86
CA ILE A 702 -1.18 -20.81 27.05
C ILE A 702 -0.31 -22.06 27.06
N ASN A 703 1.01 -21.91 26.90
CA ASN A 703 1.94 -23.04 26.93
C ASN A 703 1.94 -23.75 28.29
N GLN A 704 1.90 -22.99 29.39
CA GLN A 704 1.78 -23.56 30.73
C GLN A 704 0.45 -24.30 30.92
N LEU A 705 -0.68 -23.68 30.56
CA LEU A 705 -2.02 -24.28 30.68
C LEU A 705 -2.19 -25.53 29.79
N ALA A 706 -1.55 -25.56 28.62
CA ALA A 706 -1.72 -26.65 27.67
C ALA A 706 -0.89 -27.90 28.01
N PHE A 707 0.15 -27.79 28.83
CA PHE A 707 1.08 -28.90 29.10
C PHE A 707 1.32 -29.21 30.58
N TYR A 708 0.92 -28.35 31.52
CA TYR A 708 1.09 -28.55 32.96
C TYR A 708 -0.25 -28.52 33.70
N ASP A 709 -0.33 -29.25 34.81
CA ASP A 709 -1.45 -29.23 35.74
C ASP A 709 -1.40 -27.95 36.59
N THR A 710 -2.51 -27.22 36.63
CA THR A 710 -2.58 -25.89 37.25
C THR A 710 -2.40 -25.90 38.76
N LEU A 711 -2.71 -27.02 39.42
CA LEU A 711 -2.53 -27.16 40.86
C LEU A 711 -1.10 -27.59 41.22
N THR A 712 -0.63 -28.71 40.66
CA THR A 712 0.61 -29.35 41.09
C THR A 712 1.86 -28.90 40.32
N ALA A 713 1.67 -28.12 39.24
CA ALA A 713 2.70 -27.75 38.27
C ALA A 713 3.45 -28.94 37.64
N LEU A 714 2.92 -30.16 37.79
CA LEU A 714 3.43 -31.34 37.11
C LEU A 714 2.96 -31.35 35.65
N PRO A 715 3.70 -32.00 34.72
CA PRO A 715 3.18 -32.38 33.42
C PRO A 715 1.74 -32.89 33.49
N ASN A 716 0.85 -32.33 32.66
CA ASN A 716 -0.51 -32.84 32.54
C ASN A 716 -0.53 -34.09 31.64
N ARG A 717 -1.72 -34.69 31.48
CA ARG A 717 -1.93 -35.85 30.62
C ARG A 717 -1.38 -35.66 29.20
N ARG A 718 -1.51 -34.47 28.61
CA ARG A 718 -1.03 -34.18 27.25
C ARG A 718 0.50 -34.25 27.16
N LEU A 719 1.21 -33.58 28.07
CA LEU A 719 2.67 -33.61 28.10
C LEU A 719 3.22 -34.99 28.45
N LEU A 720 2.55 -35.74 29.33
CA LEU A 720 2.90 -37.13 29.64
C LEU A 720 2.83 -38.03 28.40
N LEU A 721 1.76 -37.93 27.62
CA LEU A 721 1.57 -38.74 26.41
C LEU A 721 2.65 -38.43 25.35
N ASP A 722 3.05 -37.17 25.24
CA ASP A 722 4.17 -36.76 24.38
C ASP A 722 5.50 -37.36 24.88
N ARG A 723 5.83 -37.19 26.17
CA ARG A 723 7.06 -37.75 26.75
C ARG A 723 7.10 -39.29 26.69
N LEU A 724 5.97 -39.97 26.84
CA LEU A 724 5.87 -41.41 26.66
C LEU A 724 6.18 -41.81 25.21
N SER A 725 5.67 -41.08 24.21
CA SER A 725 6.03 -41.30 22.80
C SER A 725 7.53 -41.09 22.55
N GLN A 726 8.13 -40.04 23.14
CA GLN A 726 9.57 -39.79 23.05
C GLN A 726 10.38 -40.92 23.71
N ALA A 727 9.97 -41.38 24.90
CA ALA A 727 10.62 -42.48 25.60
C ALA A 727 10.52 -43.79 24.81
N MET A 728 9.37 -44.11 24.21
CA MET A 728 9.22 -45.26 23.32
C MET A 728 10.17 -45.19 22.11
N ALA A 729 10.31 -44.02 21.50
CA ALA A 729 11.23 -43.81 20.39
C ALA A 729 12.72 -43.90 20.81
N ALA A 730 13.07 -43.39 21.99
CA ALA A 730 14.42 -43.50 22.55
C ALA A 730 14.78 -44.96 22.90
N ASN A 731 13.84 -45.69 23.52
CA ASN A 731 13.96 -47.11 23.86
C ASN A 731 14.14 -47.98 22.60
N ARG A 732 13.48 -47.64 21.49
CA ARG A 732 13.69 -48.30 20.18
C ARG A 732 15.11 -48.13 19.64
N ARG A 733 15.75 -46.98 19.86
CA ARG A 733 17.11 -46.71 19.38
C ARG A 733 18.19 -47.32 20.26
N SER A 734 17.92 -47.42 21.56
CA SER A 734 18.88 -47.88 22.56
C SER A 734 18.72 -49.36 22.95
N GLU A 735 17.66 -50.02 22.47
CA GLU A 735 17.26 -51.39 22.86
C GLU A 735 17.05 -51.56 24.37
N ARG A 736 16.65 -50.49 25.05
CA ARG A 736 16.38 -50.46 26.49
C ARG A 736 14.89 -50.41 26.78
N HIS A 737 14.52 -50.79 28.00
CA HIS A 737 13.13 -50.78 28.45
C HIS A 737 12.77 -49.49 29.18
N GLY A 738 11.48 -49.17 29.20
CA GLY A 738 10.90 -48.14 30.06
C GLY A 738 9.82 -48.76 30.95
N ALA A 739 9.33 -47.99 31.93
CA ALA A 739 8.20 -48.40 32.73
C ALA A 739 7.21 -47.23 32.92
N VAL A 740 5.92 -47.55 32.87
CA VAL A 740 4.85 -46.66 33.31
C VAL A 740 4.30 -47.19 34.61
N MET A 741 4.14 -46.30 35.59
CA MET A 741 3.46 -46.57 36.85
C MET A 741 2.23 -45.70 36.90
N PHE A 742 1.05 -46.31 37.04
CA PHE A 742 -0.20 -45.62 37.26
C PHE A 742 -0.53 -45.70 38.75
N LEU A 743 -0.79 -44.56 39.37
CA LEU A 743 -0.99 -44.41 40.80
C LEU A 743 -2.31 -43.74 41.07
N ASP A 744 -3.03 -44.25 42.06
CA ASP A 744 -4.23 -43.60 42.58
C ASP A 744 -4.15 -43.54 44.11
N LEU A 745 -4.53 -42.39 44.65
CA LEU A 745 -4.47 -42.13 46.09
C LEU A 745 -5.66 -42.78 46.81
N ASP A 746 -5.34 -43.75 47.65
CA ASP A 746 -6.33 -44.45 48.44
C ASP A 746 -7.03 -43.49 49.42
N ASN A 747 -8.36 -43.56 49.43
CA ASN A 747 -9.24 -42.78 50.32
C ASN A 747 -9.15 -41.25 50.16
N PHE A 748 -8.61 -40.72 49.05
CA PHE A 748 -8.54 -39.27 48.81
C PHE A 748 -9.89 -38.56 48.97
N LYS A 749 -10.96 -39.16 48.40
CA LYS A 749 -12.33 -38.63 48.50
C LYS A 749 -12.79 -38.42 49.96
N SER A 750 -12.40 -39.31 50.87
CA SER A 750 -12.78 -39.20 52.28
C SER A 750 -12.15 -37.97 52.97
N LEU A 751 -10.98 -37.52 52.53
CA LEU A 751 -10.37 -36.29 53.03
C LEU A 751 -11.17 -35.06 52.55
N ASN A 752 -11.52 -35.02 51.26
CA ASN A 752 -12.31 -33.94 50.69
C ASN A 752 -13.69 -33.83 51.34
N ASP A 753 -14.34 -34.97 51.60
CA ASP A 753 -15.67 -35.03 52.21
C ASP A 753 -15.66 -34.53 53.67
N VAL A 754 -14.54 -34.66 54.39
CA VAL A 754 -14.43 -34.27 55.81
C VAL A 754 -13.86 -32.85 55.99
N HIS A 755 -12.89 -32.45 55.16
CA HIS A 755 -12.11 -31.22 55.36
C HIS A 755 -12.19 -30.22 54.20
N GLY A 756 -12.93 -30.54 53.14
CA GLY A 756 -13.10 -29.67 51.97
C GLY A 756 -12.00 -29.83 50.92
N HIS A 757 -12.27 -29.31 49.71
CA HIS A 757 -11.38 -29.44 48.56
C HIS A 757 -10.03 -28.74 48.73
N ASP A 758 -9.98 -27.61 49.45
CA ASP A 758 -8.73 -26.87 49.69
C ASP A 758 -7.68 -27.72 50.44
N VAL A 759 -8.12 -28.60 51.34
CA VAL A 759 -7.23 -29.52 52.08
C VAL A 759 -6.80 -30.70 51.20
N GLY A 760 -7.68 -31.15 50.30
CA GLY A 760 -7.33 -32.10 49.24
C GLY A 760 -6.25 -31.54 48.31
N ASP A 761 -6.35 -30.27 47.95
CA ASP A 761 -5.36 -29.61 47.09
C ASP A 761 -3.98 -29.55 47.75
N LEU A 762 -3.92 -29.26 49.06
CA LEU A 762 -2.68 -29.34 49.85
C LEU A 762 -2.10 -30.76 49.88
N LEU A 763 -2.96 -31.79 49.97
CA LEU A 763 -2.51 -33.18 49.89
C LEU A 763 -1.90 -33.49 48.52
N LEU A 764 -2.54 -33.07 47.43
CA LEU A 764 -2.06 -33.29 46.07
C LEU A 764 -0.74 -32.59 45.78
N LEU A 765 -0.54 -31.38 46.31
CA LEU A 765 0.73 -30.65 46.26
C LEU A 765 1.86 -31.43 46.97
N GLU A 766 1.60 -31.92 48.17
CA GLU A 766 2.57 -32.70 48.95
C GLU A 766 2.88 -34.05 48.29
N VAL A 767 1.86 -34.72 47.72
CA VAL A 767 2.04 -35.95 46.93
C VAL A 767 2.93 -35.69 45.71
N ALA A 768 2.68 -34.60 44.98
CA ALA A 768 3.49 -34.22 43.83
C ALA A 768 4.97 -34.01 44.21
N ASP A 769 5.24 -33.39 45.36
CA ASP A 769 6.60 -33.17 45.85
C ASP A 769 7.28 -34.47 46.29
N ARG A 770 6.57 -35.33 47.02
CA ARG A 770 7.06 -36.67 47.41
C ARG A 770 7.37 -37.55 46.19
N LEU A 771 6.54 -37.48 45.15
CA LEU A 771 6.79 -38.21 43.89
C LEU A 771 8.02 -37.69 43.17
N LYS A 772 8.18 -36.37 43.05
CA LYS A 772 9.38 -35.74 42.46
C LYS A 772 10.66 -36.15 43.20
N GLY A 773 10.63 -36.22 44.53
CA GLY A 773 11.76 -36.68 45.34
C GLY A 773 12.07 -38.19 45.25
N CYS A 774 11.13 -39.00 44.74
CA CYS A 774 11.32 -40.44 44.61
C CYS A 774 12.02 -40.85 43.30
N VAL A 775 11.95 -40.02 42.26
CA VAL A 775 12.40 -40.33 40.89
C VAL A 775 13.59 -39.46 40.46
N ARG A 776 14.20 -39.75 39.30
CA ARG A 776 15.31 -38.96 38.74
C ARG A 776 14.77 -37.76 37.97
N GLN A 777 15.61 -36.75 37.75
CA GLN A 777 15.23 -35.55 36.98
C GLN A 777 14.83 -35.87 35.51
N ILE A 778 15.35 -36.97 34.96
CA ILE A 778 15.01 -37.47 33.62
C ILE A 778 13.66 -38.21 33.58
N ASP A 779 13.17 -38.67 34.73
CA ASP A 779 11.89 -39.34 34.84
C ASP A 779 10.77 -38.31 34.87
N THR A 780 9.58 -38.70 34.41
CA THR A 780 8.44 -37.79 34.35
C THR A 780 7.42 -38.20 35.40
N VAL A 781 7.10 -37.28 36.30
CA VAL A 781 5.92 -37.37 37.17
C VAL A 781 4.84 -36.50 36.55
N SER A 782 3.65 -37.05 36.38
CA SER A 782 2.49 -36.35 35.82
C SER A 782 1.29 -36.54 36.72
N ARG A 783 0.43 -35.52 36.81
CA ARG A 783 -0.92 -35.68 37.33
C ARG A 783 -1.84 -35.95 36.16
N PHE A 784 -2.48 -37.11 36.17
CA PHE A 784 -3.28 -37.58 35.04
C PHE A 784 -4.71 -37.02 35.09
N GLY A 785 -5.23 -36.82 36.30
CA GLY A 785 -6.51 -36.19 36.60
C GLY A 785 -6.97 -36.52 38.03
N GLY A 786 -7.68 -35.62 38.71
CA GLY A 786 -8.17 -35.89 40.07
C GLY A 786 -7.07 -36.26 41.05
N ASP A 787 -7.13 -37.47 41.60
CA ASP A 787 -6.18 -38.10 42.51
C ASP A 787 -5.24 -39.12 41.83
N GLU A 788 -5.24 -39.17 40.50
CA GLU A 788 -4.42 -40.07 39.70
C GLU A 788 -3.10 -39.41 39.28
N PHE A 789 -1.99 -40.12 39.50
CA PHE A 789 -0.65 -39.74 39.09
C PHE A 789 -0.04 -40.82 38.22
N VAL A 790 0.79 -40.40 37.26
CA VAL A 790 1.55 -41.32 36.42
C VAL A 790 3.02 -40.99 36.49
N VAL A 791 3.84 -42.02 36.73
CA VAL A 791 5.28 -41.93 36.68
C VAL A 791 5.78 -42.69 35.46
N LEU A 792 6.51 -42.00 34.59
CA LEU A 792 7.21 -42.57 33.45
C LEU A 792 8.70 -42.63 33.75
N LEU A 793 9.22 -43.86 33.77
CA LEU A 793 10.65 -44.15 33.86
C LEU A 793 11.21 -44.41 32.47
N GLY A 794 12.15 -43.59 32.05
CA GLY A 794 12.90 -43.78 30.82
C GLY A 794 14.20 -44.57 31.07
N ASP A 795 14.70 -45.23 30.03
CA ASP A 795 16.09 -45.71 29.98
C ASP A 795 16.51 -46.67 31.13
N LEU A 796 15.72 -47.72 31.38
CA LEU A 796 15.98 -48.71 32.45
C LEU A 796 17.15 -49.65 32.11
N SER A 797 16.91 -50.92 31.78
CA SER A 797 17.94 -51.86 31.32
C SER A 797 17.57 -52.46 29.96
N ALA A 798 18.56 -53.00 29.26
CA ALA A 798 18.34 -53.81 28.07
C ALA A 798 17.69 -55.16 28.41
N ASP A 799 17.94 -55.68 29.63
CA ASP A 799 17.28 -56.90 30.11
C ASP A 799 15.92 -56.60 30.73
N LYS A 800 14.90 -57.39 30.36
CA LYS A 800 13.53 -57.24 30.85
C LYS A 800 13.44 -57.58 32.34
N ALA A 801 14.11 -58.64 32.80
CA ALA A 801 14.03 -59.06 34.19
C ALA A 801 14.67 -58.04 35.13
N GLU A 802 15.84 -57.50 34.76
CA GLU A 802 16.50 -56.41 35.47
C GLU A 802 15.65 -55.14 35.49
N SER A 803 15.04 -54.77 34.35
CA SER A 803 14.14 -53.62 34.26
C SER A 803 12.90 -53.78 35.15
N MET A 804 12.34 -54.98 35.28
CA MET A 804 11.25 -55.25 36.22
C MET A 804 11.68 -55.10 37.69
N VAL A 805 12.89 -55.55 38.04
CA VAL A 805 13.44 -55.39 39.40
C VAL A 805 13.64 -53.90 39.73
N LEU A 806 14.20 -53.12 38.80
CA LEU A 806 14.39 -51.67 38.96
C LEU A 806 13.06 -50.94 39.10
N ALA A 807 12.10 -51.22 38.20
CA ALA A 807 10.77 -50.63 38.27
C ALA A 807 10.05 -50.99 39.58
N LYS A 808 10.18 -52.24 40.05
CA LYS A 808 9.59 -52.68 41.32
C LYS A 808 10.19 -51.95 42.52
N SER A 809 11.51 -51.79 42.53
CA SER A 809 12.22 -51.06 43.59
C SER A 809 11.74 -49.61 43.69
N ILE A 810 11.60 -48.92 42.55
CA ILE A 810 11.12 -47.53 42.50
C ILE A 810 9.63 -47.46 42.89
N ALA A 811 8.79 -48.38 42.42
CA ALA A 811 7.38 -48.41 42.77
C ALA A 811 7.15 -48.64 44.27
N GLU A 812 7.89 -49.57 44.90
CA GLU A 812 7.82 -49.79 46.36
C GLU A 812 8.37 -48.61 47.16
N LYS A 813 9.43 -47.95 46.66
CA LYS A 813 9.94 -46.70 47.25
C LYS A 813 8.85 -45.62 47.25
N ILE A 814 8.18 -45.42 46.11
CA ILE A 814 7.08 -44.46 45.98
C ILE A 814 5.95 -44.83 46.94
N ARG A 815 5.48 -46.08 46.93
CA ARG A 815 4.39 -46.55 47.80
C ARG A 815 4.70 -46.31 49.27
N ALA A 816 5.91 -46.69 49.73
CA ALA A 816 6.33 -46.49 51.11
C ALA A 816 6.37 -45.00 51.48
N LYS A 817 6.87 -44.14 50.60
CA LYS A 817 6.96 -42.70 50.82
C LYS A 817 5.58 -42.03 50.88
N LEU A 818 4.66 -42.46 50.01
CA LEU A 818 3.29 -41.94 50.01
C LEU A 818 2.47 -42.44 51.21
N ALA A 819 2.82 -43.57 51.83
CA ALA A 819 2.14 -44.09 53.02
C ALA A 819 2.56 -43.39 54.35
N GLU A 820 3.57 -42.51 54.31
CA GLU A 820 3.97 -41.69 55.46
C GLU A 820 2.86 -40.67 55.81
N PRO A 821 2.61 -40.35 57.10
CA PRO A 821 1.61 -39.36 57.48
C PRO A 821 1.81 -38.01 56.80
N TYR A 822 0.71 -37.37 56.40
CA TYR A 822 0.65 -36.03 55.83
C TYR A 822 0.29 -35.04 56.92
N VAL A 823 1.08 -33.98 57.07
CA VAL A 823 0.86 -32.90 58.03
C VAL A 823 0.49 -31.65 57.24
N LEU A 824 -0.81 -31.42 57.05
CA LEU A 824 -1.35 -30.37 56.19
C LEU A 824 -1.71 -29.15 57.04
N THR A 825 -1.13 -27.99 56.72
CA THR A 825 -1.37 -26.74 57.45
C THR A 825 -2.38 -25.87 56.71
N ILE A 826 -3.50 -25.57 57.36
CA ILE A 826 -4.56 -24.73 56.80
C ILE A 826 -4.39 -23.31 57.34
N ASN A 827 -4.19 -22.36 56.42
CA ASN A 827 -4.06 -20.94 56.73
C ASN A 827 -5.29 -20.20 56.23
N THR A 828 -6.32 -20.08 57.06
CA THR A 828 -7.51 -19.29 56.73
C THR A 828 -7.32 -17.84 57.20
N PRO A 829 -7.53 -16.83 56.35
CA PRO A 829 -7.42 -15.42 56.75
C PRO A 829 -8.34 -15.13 57.95
N GLY A 830 -7.76 -14.67 59.07
CA GLY A 830 -8.51 -14.33 60.28
C GLY A 830 -8.73 -15.48 61.29
N GLN A 831 -8.19 -16.68 61.06
CA GLN A 831 -8.18 -17.78 62.03
C GLN A 831 -6.74 -18.27 62.31
N PRO A 832 -6.45 -18.80 63.51
CA PRO A 832 -5.16 -19.42 63.79
C PRO A 832 -4.94 -20.66 62.92
N ALA A 833 -3.72 -20.84 62.42
CA ALA A 833 -3.36 -21.96 61.56
C ALA A 833 -3.69 -23.31 62.23
N SER A 834 -4.44 -24.15 61.54
CA SER A 834 -4.83 -25.48 62.03
C SER A 834 -4.12 -26.57 61.24
N THR A 835 -3.55 -27.54 61.93
CA THR A 835 -2.83 -28.66 61.31
C THR A 835 -3.68 -29.92 61.30
N VAL A 836 -3.88 -30.52 60.12
CA VAL A 836 -4.57 -31.79 59.93
C VAL A 836 -3.55 -32.89 59.64
N THR A 837 -3.56 -33.95 60.45
CA THR A 837 -2.76 -35.15 60.17
C THR A 837 -3.62 -36.18 59.45
N HIS A 838 -3.24 -36.56 58.23
CA HIS A 838 -3.96 -37.54 57.43
C HIS A 838 -3.04 -38.69 57.02
N ARG A 839 -3.58 -39.90 56.90
CA ARG A 839 -2.87 -41.06 56.36
C ARG A 839 -3.52 -41.45 55.06
N CYS A 840 -2.82 -41.15 53.96
CA CYS A 840 -3.17 -41.59 52.62
C CYS A 840 -2.12 -42.62 52.18
N SER A 841 -2.50 -43.59 51.38
CA SER A 841 -1.60 -44.53 50.70
C SER A 841 -1.88 -44.48 49.19
N ALA A 842 -1.10 -45.21 48.39
CA ALA A 842 -1.34 -45.30 46.96
C ALA A 842 -1.44 -46.75 46.51
N SER A 843 -2.38 -47.01 45.62
CA SER A 843 -2.45 -48.24 44.83
C SER A 843 -1.68 -48.00 43.53
N ILE A 844 -0.72 -48.87 43.20
CA ILE A 844 0.21 -48.65 42.07
C ILE A 844 0.16 -49.84 41.10
N GLY A 845 -0.13 -49.56 39.84
CA GLY A 845 -0.02 -50.50 38.73
C GLY A 845 1.19 -50.20 37.86
N VAL A 846 1.99 -51.22 37.53
CA VAL A 846 3.23 -51.06 36.79
C VAL A 846 3.20 -51.85 35.48
N ARG A 847 3.58 -51.18 34.38
CA ARG A 847 3.80 -51.80 33.08
C ARG A 847 5.20 -51.48 32.58
N VAL A 848 6.05 -52.51 32.47
CA VAL A 848 7.34 -52.40 31.78
C VAL A 848 7.10 -52.61 30.28
N PHE A 849 7.70 -51.77 29.44
CA PHE A 849 7.52 -51.81 28.00
C PHE A 849 8.86 -51.77 27.25
N ALA A 850 8.90 -52.46 26.11
CA ALA A 850 10.02 -52.52 25.17
C ALA A 850 9.66 -51.81 23.85
N SER A 851 10.55 -51.85 22.87
CA SER A 851 10.37 -51.25 21.54
C SER A 851 9.29 -51.92 20.67
N ASN A 852 8.90 -53.15 20.98
CA ASN A 852 8.14 -54.02 20.09
C ASN A 852 6.80 -54.42 20.73
N GLY A 853 5.69 -53.80 20.29
CA GLY A 853 4.40 -54.48 20.28
C GLY A 853 3.21 -53.79 20.95
N LEU A 854 3.37 -52.71 21.72
CA LEU A 854 2.23 -52.03 22.36
C LEU A 854 2.17 -50.55 21.99
N GLY A 855 0.95 -50.09 21.68
CA GLY A 855 0.65 -48.68 21.53
C GLY A 855 0.74 -47.94 22.87
N ARG A 856 0.96 -46.63 22.82
CA ARG A 856 0.99 -45.76 24.01
C ARG A 856 -0.23 -45.96 24.92
N ASP A 857 -1.41 -46.03 24.32
CA ASP A 857 -2.68 -46.15 25.05
C ASP A 857 -2.84 -47.54 25.69
N GLU A 858 -2.29 -48.58 25.06
CA GLU A 858 -2.27 -49.94 25.62
C GLU A 858 -1.33 -50.03 26.83
N ILE A 859 -0.16 -49.38 26.77
CA ILE A 859 0.77 -49.34 27.91
C ILE A 859 0.10 -48.71 29.13
N LEU A 860 -0.58 -47.57 28.94
CA LEU A 860 -1.30 -46.88 30.01
C LEU A 860 -2.48 -47.72 30.51
N LYS A 861 -3.29 -48.29 29.61
CA LYS A 861 -4.44 -49.14 29.97
C LYS A 861 -4.01 -50.39 30.76
N SER A 862 -2.88 -51.00 30.42
CA SER A 862 -2.33 -52.13 31.15
C SER A 862 -1.82 -51.74 32.54
N ALA A 863 -1.19 -50.57 32.68
CA ALA A 863 -0.76 -50.06 33.98
C ALA A 863 -1.97 -49.71 34.87
N ASP A 864 -3.00 -49.07 34.31
CA ASP A 864 -4.25 -48.76 34.98
C ASP A 864 -4.99 -50.04 35.46
N ALA A 865 -5.11 -51.05 34.59
CA ALA A 865 -5.70 -52.33 34.97
C ALA A 865 -4.96 -53.02 36.14
N ALA A 866 -3.61 -52.97 36.16
CA ALA A 866 -2.84 -53.48 37.30
C ALA A 866 -3.07 -52.65 38.57
N MET A 867 -3.23 -51.33 38.45
CA MET A 867 -3.54 -50.46 39.58
C MET A 867 -4.90 -50.80 40.19
N TYR A 868 -5.92 -51.05 39.36
CA TYR A 868 -7.22 -51.54 39.84
C TYR A 868 -7.12 -52.87 40.59
N GLN A 869 -6.29 -53.81 40.11
CA GLN A 869 -6.02 -55.06 40.86
C GLN A 869 -5.34 -54.81 42.21
N ALA A 870 -4.52 -53.76 42.32
CA ALA A 870 -3.92 -53.36 43.60
C ALA A 870 -5.00 -52.80 44.55
N LYS A 871 -5.96 -52.01 44.03
CA LYS A 871 -7.10 -51.51 44.81
C LYS A 871 -7.98 -52.63 45.34
N ASP A 872 -8.39 -53.56 44.48
CA ASP A 872 -9.25 -54.68 44.87
C ASP A 872 -8.54 -55.68 45.81
N GLY A 873 -7.21 -55.77 45.69
CA GLY A 873 -6.37 -56.62 46.51
C GLY A 873 -6.08 -56.11 47.93
N GLY A 874 -6.78 -55.05 48.39
CA GLY A 874 -6.63 -54.49 49.73
C GLY A 874 -5.94 -53.12 49.79
N ARG A 875 -5.69 -52.46 48.64
CA ARG A 875 -5.03 -51.16 48.52
C ARG A 875 -3.60 -51.13 49.04
N ASN A 876 -2.92 -49.98 48.98
CA ASN A 876 -1.54 -49.81 49.45
C ASN A 876 -0.59 -50.92 48.97
N ALA A 877 -0.64 -51.23 47.67
CA ALA A 877 0.11 -52.32 47.07
C ALA A 877 0.61 -51.97 45.66
N VAL A 878 1.67 -52.65 45.23
CA VAL A 878 2.18 -52.60 43.86
C VAL A 878 1.78 -53.86 43.11
N ARG A 879 1.21 -53.72 41.92
CA ARG A 879 0.88 -54.83 41.00
C ARG A 879 1.50 -54.60 39.63
N PHE A 880 1.95 -55.68 39.02
CA PHE A 880 2.51 -55.67 37.67
C PHE A 880 1.51 -56.29 36.70
N CYS A 881 1.38 -55.69 35.52
CA CYS A 881 0.67 -56.33 34.41
C CYS A 881 1.68 -57.18 33.61
N GLU A 882 1.38 -58.48 33.42
CA GLU A 882 2.25 -59.45 32.71
C GLU A 882 2.40 -59.18 31.21
#